data_AF-A0A564YT21-F1
#
_entry.id   AF-A0A564YT21-F1
#
_cell.length_a   1.000
_cell.length_b   1.000
_cell.length_c   1.000
_cell.angle_alpha   90.00
_cell.angle_beta   90.00
_cell.angle_gamma   90.00
#
_symmetry.space_group_name_H-M   'P 1'
#
loop_
_entity.id
_entity.type
_entity.pdbx_description
1 polymer ?
#
loop_
_entity_poly.entity_id
_entity_poly.type
_entity_poly.pdbx_seq_one_letter_code
_entity_poly.pdbx_strand_id
1 'polypeptide(L)'
;MASRSNEEEISFLRTDDFICLSCLSHCLSERLCLGAEGFGNRMCSLESIAKEVPPANMPPCIFILEQALSARALQEMLSSRNELSDSHTSGHRTLLYGHAIRLKHRNSSMYLACLSTSSSEDKLAFDVGLEREANTEACWWTIHPASKQRSVGEKVRIGDDLILVSVSSERYLHVYGDSFSTSGVIASFQQTLWTVIPVSSGVVRQKSLHMAFGGDVIRLFHGDECLTIQAACDTEEGKIISNEIASSSDYHQSVMYQLGSVSGHASSLWQIEHTKIKWCAGFFSWEDAVRLRHVTTGRYLGITHANAGGNPTAPGQIDVVLLSPEESNDAATVFYIKQTKDDKKKVEIDREHEGMGEPDVCLGETLIYLQHAALGWWLSYESYETKKRGVGKVEEKKAVLLAEGHMDDVFSLVRAQEEESLSAAAIRRSTAVFSAFNRGLDALASAEGLGGTSPGPVNASPAVIGPGESGPLNLDEVNQCLEDLIEFFAQPEIHEEHEARQSKLAALANRQDLFQEEGMISLVLETIDKFTGTFRSRREFALAVGEERGTRFSDLGNYLYLLLAALIRGNRENCAQFAAPARLDWLFNRLELQQSFAEGVLDALHCVLTDSDEALNVITAQHIHTLIGLLDKQGRDPRVLEVLYSICMGRQGGAVRLNQDLIYESLLPERDLLLQTKLVAQSGSMRPNIFVGIKPGGSMYTKWYFEVFIDALENISHQPAGIRIGWGNTDGYTPHPVGGPGWGGISLGDDFYSFAFDGQNLWTGGKAKQALFPPGTGGKIANR
;
A
#
# COMPACT_ATOMS: atom_id res chain seq x y z
N MET A 1 27.87 42.54 12.33
CA MET A 1 26.98 42.36 11.15
C MET A 1 26.23 41.03 11.19
N ALA A 2 26.85 39.92 11.64
CA ALA A 2 26.17 38.61 11.79
C ALA A 2 25.01 38.57 12.81
N SER A 3 25.04 39.40 13.87
CA SER A 3 23.93 39.43 14.85
C SER A 3 22.64 40.08 14.33
N ARG A 4 22.75 41.11 13.46
CA ARG A 4 21.58 41.77 12.85
C ARG A 4 20.91 40.92 11.77
N SER A 5 21.66 40.06 11.07
CA SER A 5 21.08 39.13 10.10
C SER A 5 20.29 38.01 10.78
N ASN A 6 20.73 37.55 11.96
CA ASN A 6 20.02 36.53 12.74
C ASN A 6 18.67 37.04 13.28
N GLU A 7 18.62 38.28 13.80
CA GLU A 7 17.37 38.89 14.29
C GLU A 7 16.28 39.02 13.20
N GLU A 8 16.65 39.37 11.97
CA GLU A 8 15.68 39.43 10.87
C GLU A 8 15.20 38.05 10.39
N GLU A 9 15.98 36.99 10.60
CA GLU A 9 15.61 35.60 10.26
C GLU A 9 14.62 35.00 11.26
N ILE A 10 14.71 35.37 12.54
CA ILE A 10 13.78 34.91 13.59
C ILE A 10 12.54 35.79 13.76
N SER A 11 12.46 36.92 13.04
CA SER A 11 11.36 37.89 13.19
C SER A 11 10.23 37.75 12.15
N PHE A 12 10.52 37.20 10.97
CA PHE A 12 9.59 37.20 9.83
C PHE A 12 9.54 35.84 9.15
N LEU A 13 8.36 35.45 8.67
CA LEU A 13 8.17 34.22 7.91
C LEU A 13 8.68 34.36 6.47
N ARG A 14 9.32 33.32 5.96
CA ARG A 14 9.88 33.29 4.61
C ARG A 14 9.51 31.99 3.90
N THR A 15 9.66 31.99 2.57
CA THR A 15 9.54 30.74 1.79
C THR A 15 10.63 29.76 2.18
N ASP A 16 10.35 28.46 2.03
CA ASP A 16 11.14 27.31 2.49
C ASP A 16 11.19 27.10 4.02
N ASP A 17 10.61 27.99 4.82
CA ASP A 17 10.52 27.78 6.26
C ASP A 17 9.52 26.66 6.61
N PHE A 18 9.85 25.93 7.67
CA PHE A 18 9.04 24.87 8.25
C PHE A 18 8.19 25.49 9.36
N ILE A 19 6.88 25.28 9.27
CA ILE A 19 5.90 25.91 10.14
C ILE A 19 4.83 24.91 10.59
N CYS A 20 4.19 25.24 11.71
CA CYS A 20 2.97 24.64 12.19
C CYS A 20 1.87 25.71 12.27
N LEU A 21 0.64 25.34 11.94
CA LEU A 21 -0.54 26.21 12.10
C LEU A 21 -1.26 25.82 13.37
N SER A 22 -1.29 26.71 14.36
CA SER A 22 -1.98 26.48 15.62
C SER A 22 -3.17 27.40 15.79
N CYS A 23 -4.24 26.92 16.40
CA CYS A 23 -5.40 27.71 16.77
C CYS A 23 -5.75 27.49 18.25
N LEU A 24 -6.39 28.49 18.87
CA LEU A 24 -6.99 28.33 20.18
C LEU A 24 -8.45 27.93 19.99
N SER A 25 -8.82 26.73 20.44
CA SER A 25 -10.23 26.33 20.40
C SER A 25 -11.01 27.04 21.52
N HIS A 26 -12.03 27.81 21.16
CA HIS A 26 -12.87 28.53 22.12
C HIS A 26 -13.66 27.60 23.04
N CYS A 27 -14.01 26.39 22.57
CA CYS A 27 -14.77 25.41 23.35
C CYS A 27 -13.88 24.59 24.30
N LEU A 28 -12.67 24.22 23.86
CA LEU A 28 -11.77 23.36 24.63
C LEU A 28 -10.80 24.13 25.53
N SER A 29 -10.59 25.43 25.28
CA SER A 29 -9.54 26.24 25.91
C SER A 29 -8.13 25.63 25.77
N GLU A 30 -7.92 24.77 24.77
CA GLU A 30 -6.64 24.15 24.42
C GLU A 30 -6.11 24.70 23.10
N ARG A 31 -4.78 24.72 22.97
CA ARG A 31 -4.14 24.98 21.68
C ARG A 31 -4.08 23.70 20.86
N LEU A 32 -4.64 23.77 19.67
CA LEU A 32 -4.61 22.70 18.68
C LEU A 32 -3.66 23.08 17.55
N CYS A 33 -3.10 22.08 16.88
CA CYS A 33 -2.29 22.23 15.70
C CYS A 33 -2.91 21.48 14.53
N LEU A 34 -2.89 22.08 13.34
CA LEU A 34 -3.27 21.39 12.11
C LEU A 34 -2.28 20.27 11.84
N GLY A 35 -2.79 19.06 11.65
CA GLY A 35 -2.00 17.88 11.29
C GLY A 35 -2.60 17.16 10.09
N ALA A 36 -1.79 16.33 9.44
CA ALA A 36 -2.25 15.37 8.46
C ALA A 36 -1.29 14.17 8.44
N GLU A 37 -1.82 12.97 8.28
CA GLU A 37 -0.97 11.77 8.15
C GLU A 37 -0.36 11.67 6.76
N GLY A 38 -1.13 12.04 5.73
CA GLY A 38 -0.75 11.82 4.35
C GLY A 38 -0.98 10.35 3.99
N PHE A 39 0.02 9.49 4.18
CA PHE A 39 -0.06 8.08 3.81
C PHE A 39 -1.24 7.36 4.51
N GLY A 40 -2.10 6.70 3.75
CA GLY A 40 -3.32 6.03 4.22
C GLY A 40 -4.44 6.96 4.72
N ASN A 41 -4.21 8.26 4.91
CA ASN A 41 -5.24 9.23 5.27
C ASN A 41 -4.88 10.64 4.79
N ARG A 42 -5.62 11.15 3.80
CA ARG A 42 -5.41 12.48 3.20
C ARG A 42 -6.16 13.60 3.92
N MET A 43 -7.06 13.29 4.84
CA MET A 43 -7.85 14.29 5.54
C MET A 43 -7.00 14.97 6.60
N CYS A 44 -7.22 16.28 6.80
CA CYS A 44 -6.56 17.00 7.90
C CYS A 44 -7.22 16.66 9.24
N SER A 45 -6.38 16.50 10.26
CA SER A 45 -6.76 16.28 11.65
C SER A 45 -6.24 17.42 12.54
N LEU A 46 -6.58 17.36 13.82
CA LEU A 46 -6.10 18.29 14.83
C LEU A 46 -5.35 17.53 15.91
N GLU A 47 -4.17 18.05 16.26
CA GLU A 47 -3.33 17.51 17.32
C GLU A 47 -3.28 18.49 18.49
N SER A 48 -3.46 18.00 19.72
CA SER A 48 -3.35 18.85 20.91
C SER A 48 -1.88 19.01 21.29
N ILE A 49 -1.41 20.25 21.35
CA ILE A 49 -0.03 20.59 21.75
C ILE A 49 0.03 21.07 23.21
N ALA A 50 -1.10 21.09 23.92
CA ALA A 50 -1.20 21.57 25.29
C ALA A 50 -0.99 20.47 26.34
N LYS A 51 -1.09 19.20 25.95
CA LYS A 51 -0.95 18.06 26.86
C LYS A 51 0.51 17.71 27.08
N GLU A 52 0.88 17.52 28.34
CA GLU A 52 2.19 16.96 28.70
C GLU A 52 2.24 15.44 28.44
N VAL A 53 1.10 14.76 28.58
CA VAL A 53 0.95 13.32 28.32
C VAL A 53 -0.35 13.06 27.54
N PRO A 54 -0.29 12.37 26.39
CA PRO A 54 0.91 11.93 25.68
C PRO A 54 1.74 13.12 25.13
N PRO A 55 3.05 12.94 24.85
CA PRO A 55 3.86 13.96 24.19
C PRO A 55 3.23 14.42 22.87
N ALA A 56 3.33 15.72 22.56
CA ALA A 56 2.78 16.29 21.35
C ALA A 56 3.39 15.62 20.09
N ASN A 57 2.52 15.06 19.25
CA ASN A 57 2.91 14.41 18.00
C ASN A 57 3.17 15.45 16.90
N MET A 58 4.33 16.10 16.95
CA MET A 58 4.68 17.18 16.02
C MET A 58 4.90 16.76 14.55
N PRO A 59 5.48 15.59 14.21
CA PRO A 59 5.80 15.24 12.81
C PRO A 59 4.66 15.42 11.78
N PRO A 60 3.41 14.97 12.01
CA PRO A 60 2.30 15.18 11.06
C PRO A 60 1.81 16.64 10.98
N CYS A 61 2.27 17.52 11.87
CA CYS A 61 1.87 18.92 11.92
C CYS A 61 2.78 19.87 11.13
N ILE A 62 3.88 19.36 10.56
CA ILE A 62 4.92 20.19 9.95
C ILE A 62 4.61 20.42 8.46
N PHE A 63 4.45 21.69 8.11
CA PHE A 63 4.28 22.16 6.73
C PHE A 63 5.46 23.02 6.31
N ILE A 64 5.78 22.99 5.02
CA ILE A 64 6.81 23.80 4.38
C ILE A 64 6.12 24.90 3.57
N LEU A 65 6.51 26.15 3.77
CA LEU A 65 6.08 27.30 2.97
C LEU A 65 6.77 27.30 1.61
N GLU A 66 6.33 26.45 0.70
CA GLU A 66 7.06 26.21 -0.56
C GLU A 66 7.00 27.41 -1.52
N GLN A 67 5.84 28.08 -1.63
CA GLN A 67 5.68 29.24 -2.51
C GLN A 67 4.81 30.33 -1.90
N ALA A 68 5.13 31.58 -2.24
CA ALA A 68 4.34 32.75 -1.91
C ALA A 68 4.30 33.72 -3.11
N LEU A 69 3.11 33.97 -3.64
CA LEU A 69 2.87 34.80 -4.82
C LEU A 69 1.84 35.89 -4.53
N SER A 70 1.90 37.00 -5.28
CA SER A 70 0.79 37.94 -5.31
C SER A 70 -0.39 37.34 -6.09
N ALA A 71 -1.62 37.77 -5.80
CA ALA A 71 -2.81 37.26 -6.50
C ALA A 71 -2.72 37.36 -8.03
N ARG A 72 -2.10 38.44 -8.56
CA ARG A 72 -1.90 38.61 -10.01
C ARG A 72 -0.89 37.61 -10.58
N ALA A 73 0.23 37.42 -9.90
CA ALA A 73 1.26 36.47 -10.33
C ALA A 73 0.74 35.02 -10.28
N LEU A 74 -0.10 34.69 -9.29
CA LEU A 74 -0.78 33.40 -9.23
C LEU A 74 -1.72 33.20 -10.42
N GLN A 75 -2.55 34.20 -10.75
CA GLN A 75 -3.44 34.13 -11.91
C GLN A 75 -2.69 33.98 -13.24
N GLU A 76 -1.57 34.67 -13.40
CA GLU A 76 -0.69 34.51 -14.57
C GLU A 76 -0.12 33.08 -14.65
N MET A 77 0.39 32.55 -13.53
CA MET A 77 0.96 31.20 -13.46
C MET A 77 -0.07 30.12 -13.81
N LEU A 78 -1.29 30.24 -13.28
CA LEU A 78 -2.39 29.30 -13.58
C LEU A 78 -2.85 29.37 -15.04
N SER A 79 -2.72 30.55 -15.68
CA SER A 79 -3.08 30.73 -17.09
C SER A 79 -2.02 30.19 -18.07
N SER A 80 -0.75 30.14 -17.66
CA SER A 80 0.36 29.55 -18.43
C SER A 80 0.40 28.02 -18.26
N ARG A 81 -0.61 27.32 -18.74
CA ARG A 81 -0.82 25.87 -18.52
C ARG A 81 0.18 24.94 -19.23
N ASN A 82 1.34 25.41 -19.75
CA ASN A 82 2.20 24.56 -20.60
C ASN A 82 3.72 24.83 -20.63
N GLU A 83 4.28 25.73 -19.83
CA GLU A 83 5.77 25.88 -19.74
C GLU A 83 6.24 26.10 -18.29
N LEU A 84 5.75 25.27 -17.37
CA LEU A 84 6.35 25.17 -16.05
C LEU A 84 7.54 24.21 -16.13
N SER A 85 8.62 24.66 -16.79
CA SER A 85 9.91 24.32 -16.19
C SER A 85 9.86 24.85 -14.76
N ASP A 86 10.39 24.10 -13.80
CA ASP A 86 10.71 24.59 -12.46
C ASP A 86 11.58 25.84 -12.56
N SER A 87 10.98 26.96 -12.91
CA SER A 87 11.52 28.27 -12.74
C SER A 87 11.44 28.48 -11.24
N HIS A 88 12.41 27.85 -10.57
CA HIS A 88 12.81 28.11 -9.21
C HIS A 88 13.12 29.61 -9.14
N THR A 89 12.07 30.42 -9.00
CA THR A 89 12.15 31.69 -8.32
C THR A 89 12.27 31.40 -6.81
N SER A 90 13.17 30.45 -6.47
CA SER A 90 13.68 30.07 -5.16
C SER A 90 14.53 31.24 -4.68
N GLY A 91 13.84 32.33 -4.36
CA GLY A 91 14.35 33.34 -3.48
C GLY A 91 13.69 33.09 -2.14
N HIS A 92 14.48 33.09 -1.08
CA HIS A 92 14.00 33.20 0.30
C HIS A 92 13.23 34.52 0.48
N ARG A 93 11.94 34.51 0.13
CA ARG A 93 11.09 35.71 0.06
C ARG A 93 10.35 35.88 1.37
N THR A 94 10.31 37.11 1.88
CA THR A 94 9.50 37.45 3.04
C THR A 94 8.01 37.43 2.70
N LEU A 95 7.22 36.80 3.56
CA LEU A 95 5.78 36.71 3.40
C LEU A 95 5.10 38.06 3.70
N LEU A 96 4.14 38.47 2.85
CA LEU A 96 3.36 39.69 3.00
C LEU A 96 1.87 39.37 3.11
N TYR A 97 1.14 40.09 3.95
CA TYR A 97 -0.33 39.99 4.00
C TYR A 97 -0.93 40.28 2.61
N GLY A 98 -1.85 39.41 2.15
CA GLY A 98 -2.45 39.42 0.81
C GLY A 98 -1.73 38.56 -0.23
N HIS A 99 -0.61 37.93 0.11
CA HIS A 99 -0.04 36.88 -0.73
C HIS A 99 -0.90 35.61 -0.68
N ALA A 100 -0.90 34.88 -1.79
CA ALA A 100 -1.32 33.49 -1.85
C ALA A 100 -0.11 32.60 -1.56
N ILE A 101 -0.27 31.66 -0.63
CA ILE A 101 0.75 30.71 -0.21
C ILE A 101 0.37 29.29 -0.61
N ARG A 102 1.40 28.47 -0.81
CA ARG A 102 1.28 27.02 -0.99
C ARG A 102 2.00 26.32 0.14
N LEU A 103 1.31 25.40 0.80
CA LEU A 103 1.81 24.64 1.95
C LEU A 103 2.01 23.19 1.53
N LYS A 104 3.24 22.69 1.71
CA LYS A 104 3.61 21.30 1.44
C LYS A 104 3.79 20.55 2.76
N HIS A 105 3.07 19.47 2.96
CA HIS A 105 3.21 18.61 4.14
C HIS A 105 4.57 17.89 4.10
N ARG A 106 5.35 17.97 5.19
CA ARG A 106 6.74 17.49 5.22
C ARG A 106 6.87 15.99 4.97
N ASN A 107 6.01 15.19 5.62
CA ASN A 107 6.20 13.73 5.63
C ASN A 107 5.71 13.07 4.34
N SER A 108 4.58 13.52 3.78
CA SER A 108 4.02 12.93 2.56
C SER A 108 4.41 13.66 1.27
N SER A 109 5.06 14.83 1.37
CA SER A 109 5.37 15.70 0.23
C SER A 109 4.15 16.13 -0.61
N MET A 110 2.95 16.06 -0.03
CA MET A 110 1.68 16.48 -0.67
C MET A 110 1.31 17.91 -0.26
N TYR A 111 0.34 18.50 -0.95
CA TYR A 111 -0.05 19.89 -0.82
C TYR A 111 -1.37 20.04 -0.06
N LEU A 112 -1.44 21.01 0.86
CA LEU A 112 -2.68 21.31 1.59
C LEU A 112 -3.71 21.95 0.66
N ALA A 113 -4.85 21.28 0.48
CA ALA A 113 -5.87 21.66 -0.48
C ALA A 113 -7.28 21.72 0.11
N CYS A 114 -8.11 22.58 -0.47
CA CYS A 114 -9.55 22.59 -0.27
C CYS A 114 -10.20 21.59 -1.23
N LEU A 115 -10.70 20.47 -0.71
CA LEU A 115 -11.29 19.39 -1.51
C LEU A 115 -12.70 19.77 -2.00
N SER A 116 -13.21 19.04 -2.99
CA SER A 116 -14.59 19.20 -3.48
C SER A 116 -15.62 18.38 -2.70
N THR A 117 -15.16 17.50 -1.81
CA THR A 117 -16.02 16.66 -0.96
C THR A 117 -16.52 17.45 0.25
N SER A 118 -17.61 16.98 0.85
CA SER A 118 -18.17 17.56 2.08
C SER A 118 -18.60 16.41 3.00
N SER A 119 -17.87 16.25 4.10
CA SER A 119 -18.12 15.24 5.13
C SER A 119 -18.83 15.81 6.36
N SER A 120 -18.92 17.13 6.47
CA SER A 120 -19.52 17.83 7.61
C SER A 120 -21.05 17.98 7.49
N GLU A 121 -21.74 18.27 8.61
CA GLU A 121 -23.17 18.59 8.59
C GLU A 121 -23.48 19.88 7.82
N ASP A 122 -22.52 20.81 7.74
CA ASP A 122 -22.62 22.02 6.94
C ASP A 122 -22.41 21.68 5.46
N LYS A 123 -23.52 21.59 4.72
CA LYS A 123 -23.52 21.32 3.27
C LYS A 123 -22.80 22.37 2.43
N LEU A 124 -22.53 23.54 3.02
CA LEU A 124 -21.76 24.59 2.35
C LEU A 124 -20.27 24.46 2.67
N ALA A 125 -19.85 23.68 3.67
CA ALA A 125 -18.45 23.49 3.95
C ALA A 125 -17.83 22.45 3.02
N PHE A 126 -16.57 22.68 2.69
CA PHE A 126 -15.75 21.74 1.95
C PHE A 126 -14.71 21.12 2.88
N ASP A 127 -14.35 19.88 2.59
CA ASP A 127 -13.31 19.19 3.34
C ASP A 127 -11.92 19.78 3.04
N VAL A 128 -11.02 19.70 4.02
CA VAL A 128 -9.62 20.11 3.86
C VAL A 128 -8.73 18.89 3.99
N GLY A 129 -7.83 18.71 3.02
CA GLY A 129 -6.98 17.53 2.94
C GLY A 129 -5.72 17.76 2.13
N LEU A 130 -5.01 16.68 1.84
CA LEU A 130 -3.76 16.68 1.09
C LEU A 130 -3.96 16.16 -0.33
N GLU A 131 -3.42 16.89 -1.31
CA GLU A 131 -3.46 16.55 -2.73
C GLU A 131 -2.03 16.30 -3.26
N ARG A 132 -1.87 15.29 -4.13
CA ARG A 132 -0.55 14.89 -4.67
C ARG A 132 0.00 15.90 -5.68
N GLU A 133 -0.88 16.44 -6.51
CA GLU A 133 -0.51 17.38 -7.57
C GLU A 133 -0.76 18.82 -7.14
N ALA A 134 0.20 19.72 -7.38
CA ALA A 134 0.09 21.15 -7.07
C ALA A 134 -0.50 21.99 -8.22
N ASN A 135 -1.14 21.35 -9.20
CA ASN A 135 -1.59 21.99 -10.44
C ASN A 135 -2.96 22.68 -10.32
N THR A 136 -3.65 22.50 -9.19
CA THR A 136 -4.99 23.03 -8.95
C THR A 136 -4.94 24.36 -8.19
N GLU A 137 -5.96 25.20 -8.40
CA GLU A 137 -6.19 26.39 -7.56
C GLU A 137 -6.55 26.02 -6.12
N ALA A 138 -6.95 24.77 -5.88
CA ALA A 138 -7.36 24.25 -4.58
C ALA A 138 -6.23 24.19 -3.55
N CYS A 139 -4.97 24.11 -4.00
CA CYS A 139 -3.78 24.07 -3.15
C CYS A 139 -3.29 25.44 -2.66
N TRP A 140 -4.01 26.53 -3.00
CA TRP A 140 -3.58 27.90 -2.71
C TRP A 140 -4.46 28.57 -1.64
N TRP A 141 -3.80 29.25 -0.70
CA TRP A 141 -4.44 29.93 0.42
C TRP A 141 -3.96 31.39 0.50
N THR A 142 -4.86 32.37 0.54
CA THR A 142 -4.48 33.76 0.80
C THR A 142 -4.42 34.05 2.30
N ILE A 143 -3.40 34.80 2.70
CA ILE A 143 -3.19 35.20 4.10
C ILE A 143 -3.70 36.62 4.35
N HIS A 144 -4.58 36.77 5.33
CA HIS A 144 -5.16 38.05 5.73
C HIS A 144 -4.86 38.37 7.20
N PRO A 145 -4.69 39.66 7.56
CA PRO A 145 -4.46 40.05 8.94
C PRO A 145 -5.74 39.89 9.76
N ALA A 146 -5.62 39.29 10.95
CA ALA A 146 -6.76 39.10 11.86
C ALA A 146 -7.31 40.40 12.46
N SER A 147 -6.47 41.42 12.62
CA SER A 147 -6.84 42.68 13.26
C SER A 147 -6.44 43.89 12.40
N LYS A 148 -7.06 45.04 12.67
CA LYS A 148 -6.74 46.32 12.02
C LYS A 148 -5.35 46.88 12.41
N GLN A 149 -4.59 46.20 13.28
CA GLN A 149 -3.22 46.58 13.60
C GLN A 149 -2.22 46.25 12.49
N ARG A 150 -2.61 45.39 11.55
CA ARG A 150 -1.82 45.02 10.39
C ARG A 150 -2.60 45.33 9.11
N SER A 151 -1.88 45.65 8.05
CA SER A 151 -2.44 45.96 6.74
C SER A 151 -1.91 45.03 5.64
N VAL A 152 -2.71 44.85 4.59
CA VAL A 152 -2.29 44.13 3.37
C VAL A 152 -1.02 44.79 2.81
N GLY A 153 -0.02 43.99 2.46
CA GLY A 153 1.31 44.42 2.00
C GLY A 153 2.36 44.56 3.11
N GLU A 154 1.98 44.47 4.39
CA GLU A 154 2.95 44.42 5.50
C GLU A 154 3.58 43.02 5.63
N LYS A 155 4.81 42.98 6.17
CA LYS A 155 5.53 41.72 6.45
C LYS A 155 4.87 40.96 7.60
N VAL A 156 4.63 39.67 7.39
CA VAL A 156 4.07 38.78 8.42
C VAL A 156 5.15 38.44 9.44
N ARG A 157 4.89 38.72 10.73
CA ARG A 157 5.81 38.39 11.81
C ARG A 157 5.53 37.00 12.36
N ILE A 158 6.57 36.37 12.91
CA ILE A 158 6.43 35.13 13.67
C ILE A 158 5.51 35.38 14.87
N GLY A 159 4.49 34.53 15.04
CA GLY A 159 3.50 34.65 16.11
C GLY A 159 2.35 35.64 15.84
N ASP A 160 2.28 36.28 14.67
CA ASP A 160 1.08 37.02 14.27
C ASP A 160 -0.11 36.04 14.05
N ASP A 161 -1.33 36.49 14.37
CA ASP A 161 -2.57 35.76 14.06
C ASP A 161 -3.01 36.02 12.62
N LEU A 162 -3.27 34.94 11.88
CA LEU A 162 -3.61 34.93 10.46
C LEU A 162 -5.01 34.39 10.22
N ILE A 163 -5.63 34.88 9.16
CA ILE A 163 -6.83 34.30 8.55
C ILE A 163 -6.41 33.72 7.20
N LEU A 164 -6.65 32.42 7.01
CA LEU A 164 -6.38 31.71 5.76
C LEU A 164 -7.67 31.56 4.96
N VAL A 165 -7.65 31.97 3.70
CA VAL A 165 -8.80 31.89 2.78
C VAL A 165 -8.39 31.07 1.57
N SER A 166 -9.18 30.04 1.22
CA SER A 166 -8.95 29.25 0.01
C SER A 166 -9.15 30.10 -1.24
N VAL A 167 -8.24 29.98 -2.20
CA VAL A 167 -8.37 30.67 -3.49
C VAL A 167 -9.48 30.06 -4.35
N SER A 168 -9.65 28.73 -4.34
CA SER A 168 -10.62 28.05 -5.19
C SER A 168 -12.07 28.21 -4.74
N SER A 169 -12.29 28.26 -3.42
CA SER A 169 -13.63 28.27 -2.83
C SER A 169 -14.01 29.58 -2.15
N GLU A 170 -13.06 30.50 -1.95
CA GLU A 170 -13.22 31.75 -1.18
C GLU A 170 -13.73 31.52 0.25
N ARG A 171 -13.42 30.34 0.82
CA ARG A 171 -13.81 29.95 2.18
C ARG A 171 -12.63 30.01 3.14
N TYR A 172 -12.93 30.28 4.40
CA TYR A 172 -11.94 30.33 5.48
C TYR A 172 -11.56 28.91 5.93
N LEU A 173 -10.28 28.71 6.24
CA LEU A 173 -9.82 27.54 6.95
C LEU A 173 -10.36 27.58 8.39
N HIS A 174 -11.31 26.70 8.69
CA HIS A 174 -12.10 26.72 9.91
C HIS A 174 -11.96 25.42 10.69
N VAL A 175 -11.81 25.56 12.01
CA VAL A 175 -11.91 24.45 12.95
C VAL A 175 -13.31 24.41 13.53
N TYR A 176 -14.02 23.32 13.30
CA TYR A 176 -15.36 23.08 13.85
C TYR A 176 -15.30 22.02 14.95
N GLY A 177 -16.39 21.88 15.72
CA GLY A 177 -16.58 20.84 16.72
C GLY A 177 -16.37 21.29 18.17
N ASP A 178 -17.21 20.76 19.05
CA ASP A 178 -17.27 21.14 20.47
C ASP A 178 -16.39 20.28 21.38
N SER A 179 -15.89 19.14 20.89
CA SER A 179 -15.03 18.20 21.61
C SER A 179 -13.87 17.74 20.73
N PHE A 180 -12.70 17.41 21.29
CA PHE A 180 -11.53 16.98 20.50
C PHE A 180 -11.84 15.80 19.56
N SER A 181 -12.71 14.86 19.97
CA SER A 181 -13.15 13.72 19.15
C SER A 181 -14.12 14.05 18.03
N THR A 182 -14.79 15.21 18.11
CA THR A 182 -15.71 15.71 17.07
C THR A 182 -15.17 16.94 16.35
N SER A 183 -13.98 17.40 16.73
CA SER A 183 -13.32 18.53 16.11
C SER A 183 -12.66 18.12 14.81
N GLY A 184 -12.86 18.93 13.78
CA GLY A 184 -12.28 18.70 12.46
C GLY A 184 -11.94 20.01 11.78
N VAL A 185 -11.34 19.89 10.59
CA VAL A 185 -10.89 21.03 9.79
C VAL A 185 -11.65 21.05 8.47
N ILE A 186 -12.32 22.16 8.20
CA ILE A 186 -13.12 22.38 6.99
C ILE A 186 -12.85 23.76 6.43
N ALA A 187 -13.19 23.96 5.16
CA ALA A 187 -13.28 25.27 4.54
C ALA A 187 -14.74 25.75 4.63
N SER A 188 -15.01 26.77 5.46
CA SER A 188 -16.38 27.30 5.71
C SER A 188 -16.41 28.84 5.70
N PHE A 189 -17.57 29.45 5.90
CA PHE A 189 -17.73 30.91 6.01
C PHE A 189 -17.36 31.47 7.39
N GLN A 190 -17.04 30.62 8.35
CA GLN A 190 -16.62 31.01 9.69
C GLN A 190 -15.11 31.20 9.76
N GLN A 191 -14.67 32.28 10.42
CA GLN A 191 -13.25 32.59 10.57
C GLN A 191 -12.65 31.86 11.77
N THR A 192 -11.44 31.34 11.61
CA THR A 192 -10.59 30.86 12.71
C THR A 192 -9.27 31.59 12.67
N LEU A 193 -8.79 32.00 13.85
CA LEU A 193 -7.49 32.65 14.01
C LEU A 193 -6.40 31.58 14.10
N TRP A 194 -5.48 31.62 13.14
CA TRP A 194 -4.34 30.72 13.05
C TRP A 194 -3.05 31.45 13.41
N THR A 195 -2.40 31.04 14.49
CA THR A 195 -1.06 31.49 14.87
C THR A 195 -0.02 30.59 14.20
N VAL A 196 0.94 31.18 13.49
CA VAL A 196 2.06 30.42 12.90
C VAL A 196 3.14 30.18 13.95
N ILE A 197 3.50 28.90 14.15
CA ILE A 197 4.60 28.47 15.01
C ILE A 197 5.79 28.11 14.11
N PRO A 198 6.96 28.75 14.29
CA PRO A 198 8.16 28.42 13.53
C PRO A 198 8.75 27.11 14.05
N VAL A 199 9.04 26.18 13.13
CA VAL A 199 9.58 24.85 13.43
C VAL A 199 11.06 24.75 13.08
N SER A 200 11.44 25.23 11.90
CA SER A 200 12.83 25.28 11.43
C SER A 200 12.94 26.27 10.26
N SER A 201 14.10 26.89 10.09
CA SER A 201 14.38 27.66 8.88
C SER A 201 14.90 26.75 7.77
N GLY A 202 14.30 26.83 6.57
CA GLY A 202 14.69 25.99 5.43
C GLY A 202 16.10 26.30 4.91
N VAL A 203 16.44 27.58 4.80
CA VAL A 203 17.75 28.03 4.28
C VAL A 203 18.90 27.60 5.19
N VAL A 204 18.70 27.70 6.51
CA VAL A 204 19.71 27.25 7.49
C VAL A 204 19.89 25.74 7.40
N ARG A 205 18.78 24.98 7.35
CA ARG A 205 18.80 23.52 7.24
C ARG A 205 19.50 23.03 5.97
N GLN A 206 19.25 23.66 4.82
CA GLN A 206 19.90 23.33 3.55
C GLN A 206 21.41 23.59 3.54
N LYS A 207 21.88 24.62 4.27
CA LYS A 207 23.32 24.95 4.36
C LYS A 207 24.07 24.07 5.37
N SER A 208 23.37 23.51 6.35
CA SER A 208 23.96 22.78 7.47
C SER A 208 23.55 21.31 7.50
N LEU A 209 23.48 20.65 6.34
CA LEU A 209 23.04 19.24 6.23
C LEU A 209 23.91 18.22 7.01
N HIS A 210 25.16 18.57 7.34
CA HIS A 210 26.07 17.77 8.16
C HIS A 210 25.74 17.80 9.66
N MET A 211 24.86 18.71 10.10
CA MET A 211 24.43 18.82 11.49
C MET A 211 23.15 18.03 11.76
N ALA A 212 22.98 17.56 13.00
CA ALA A 212 21.77 16.92 13.46
C ALA A 212 20.68 17.97 13.77
N PHE A 213 19.47 17.75 13.28
CA PHE A 213 18.31 18.58 13.58
C PHE A 213 17.23 17.81 14.32
N GLY A 214 16.44 18.52 15.12
CA GLY A 214 15.20 17.97 15.66
C GLY A 214 14.28 17.43 14.56
N GLY A 215 13.66 16.28 14.84
CA GLY A 215 12.83 15.54 13.91
C GLY A 215 13.58 14.73 12.86
N ASP A 216 14.92 14.79 12.80
CA ASP A 216 15.69 13.88 11.95
C ASP A 216 15.51 12.42 12.37
N VAL A 217 15.44 11.53 11.38
CA VAL A 217 15.54 10.10 11.59
C VAL A 217 17.01 9.69 11.51
N ILE A 218 17.49 9.09 12.59
CA ILE A 218 18.89 8.75 12.83
C ILE A 218 19.03 7.29 13.23
N ARG A 219 20.26 6.79 13.05
CA ARG A 219 20.77 5.58 13.68
C ARG A 219 21.77 5.98 14.75
N LEU A 220 21.69 5.29 15.89
CA LEU A 220 22.57 5.48 17.04
C LEU A 220 23.57 4.33 17.05
N PHE A 221 24.83 4.63 16.74
CA PHE A 221 25.91 3.65 16.75
C PHE A 221 26.75 3.76 18.02
N HIS A 222 26.96 2.63 18.68
CA HIS A 222 27.85 2.44 19.81
C HIS A 222 29.02 1.56 19.34
N GLY A 223 30.13 2.20 18.97
CA GLY A 223 31.21 1.52 18.25
C GLY A 223 30.71 0.96 16.91
N ASP A 224 30.81 -0.35 16.73
CA ASP A 224 30.33 -1.06 15.53
C ASP A 224 28.87 -1.55 15.67
N GLU A 225 28.26 -1.43 16.85
CA GLU A 225 26.90 -1.92 17.15
C GLU A 225 25.86 -0.80 17.00
N CYS A 226 24.64 -1.15 16.60
CA CYS A 226 23.55 -0.18 16.48
C CYS A 226 22.46 -0.42 17.53
N LEU A 227 21.92 0.66 18.09
CA LEU A 227 20.78 0.61 19.00
C LEU A 227 19.51 0.25 18.21
N THR A 228 18.88 -0.87 18.57
CA THR A 228 17.73 -1.42 17.86
C THR A 228 16.74 -2.06 18.83
N ILE A 229 15.52 -2.29 18.37
CA ILE A 229 14.52 -3.04 19.14
C ILE A 229 14.72 -4.54 18.91
N GLN A 230 14.45 -5.35 19.93
CA GLN A 230 14.52 -6.80 19.76
C GLN A 230 13.46 -7.26 18.75
N ALA A 231 13.87 -7.74 17.58
CA ALA A 231 12.96 -8.33 16.60
C ALA A 231 12.09 -9.40 17.27
N ALA A 232 10.78 -9.41 16.98
CA ALA A 232 9.90 -10.48 17.41
C ALA A 232 10.47 -11.80 16.88
N CYS A 233 11.05 -12.58 17.79
CA CYS A 233 12.00 -13.66 17.55
C CYS A 233 11.66 -14.57 16.36
N ASP A 234 12.69 -15.04 15.65
CA ASP A 234 12.76 -15.91 14.46
C ASP A 234 12.06 -17.30 14.56
N THR A 235 11.01 -17.42 15.37
CA THR A 235 10.24 -18.63 15.62
C THR A 235 8.76 -18.34 15.45
N GLU A 236 8.06 -19.20 14.71
CA GLU A 236 6.61 -19.04 14.45
C GLU A 236 5.78 -18.94 15.74
N GLU A 237 6.21 -19.58 16.83
CA GLU A 237 5.61 -19.43 18.16
C GLU A 237 5.85 -18.03 18.77
N GLY A 238 7.02 -17.42 18.55
CA GLY A 238 7.34 -16.07 19.02
C GLY A 238 6.58 -14.95 18.30
N LYS A 239 6.24 -15.15 17.03
CA LYS A 239 5.40 -14.25 16.21
C LYS A 239 3.93 -14.24 16.64
N ILE A 240 3.38 -15.41 16.95
CA ILE A 240 2.00 -15.54 17.46
C ILE A 240 1.90 -14.90 18.85
N ILE A 241 2.88 -15.19 19.70
CA ILE A 241 2.98 -14.61 21.04
C ILE A 241 3.18 -13.09 20.96
N SER A 242 3.96 -12.54 20.03
CA SER A 242 4.11 -11.08 19.89
C SER A 242 2.83 -10.39 19.42
N ASN A 243 2.03 -10.99 18.52
CA ASN A 243 0.76 -10.38 18.11
C ASN A 243 -0.32 -10.47 19.20
N GLU A 244 -0.37 -11.55 19.96
CA GLU A 244 -1.29 -11.68 21.10
C GLU A 244 -0.85 -10.84 22.31
N ILE A 245 0.46 -10.74 22.60
CA ILE A 245 1.00 -10.04 23.77
C ILE A 245 1.29 -8.55 23.51
N ALA A 246 1.57 -8.11 22.27
CA ALA A 246 1.65 -6.68 21.94
C ALA A 246 0.30 -5.95 22.06
N SER A 247 -0.80 -6.71 22.21
CA SER A 247 -2.13 -6.19 22.56
C SER A 247 -2.30 -5.93 24.06
N SER A 248 -1.41 -6.45 24.91
CA SER A 248 -1.40 -6.14 26.33
C SER A 248 -0.68 -4.81 26.57
N SER A 249 -1.32 -3.91 27.32
CA SER A 249 -0.75 -2.62 27.75
C SER A 249 0.55 -2.76 28.54
N ASP A 250 0.79 -3.94 29.11
CA ASP A 250 1.85 -4.18 30.10
C ASP A 250 3.11 -4.81 29.49
N TYR A 251 3.14 -5.08 28.18
CA TYR A 251 4.34 -5.60 27.51
C TYR A 251 5.21 -4.46 26.97
N HIS A 252 6.34 -4.24 27.65
CA HIS A 252 7.38 -3.31 27.23
C HIS A 252 8.52 -4.05 26.52
N GLN A 253 8.70 -3.75 25.23
CA GLN A 253 9.76 -4.35 24.41
C GLN A 253 11.13 -3.84 24.85
N SER A 254 12.08 -4.77 25.01
CA SER A 254 13.47 -4.45 25.37
C SER A 254 14.25 -3.88 24.19
N VAL A 255 15.19 -3.00 24.49
CA VAL A 255 16.08 -2.36 23.52
C VAL A 255 17.47 -3.01 23.59
N MET A 256 18.07 -3.27 22.44
CA MET A 256 19.28 -4.07 22.28
C MET A 256 20.35 -3.32 21.47
N TYR A 257 21.61 -3.71 21.63
CA TYR A 257 22.68 -3.35 20.70
C TYR A 257 23.00 -4.57 19.84
N GLN A 258 22.95 -4.41 18.52
CA GLN A 258 23.19 -5.49 17.58
C GLN A 258 24.21 -5.09 16.51
N LEU A 259 25.05 -6.06 16.15
CA LEU A 259 26.07 -5.94 15.11
C LEU A 259 25.55 -6.47 13.76
N GLY A 260 26.04 -5.93 12.65
CA GLY A 260 25.85 -6.50 11.32
C GLY A 260 24.69 -5.89 10.53
N SER A 261 23.95 -6.73 9.78
CA SER A 261 22.93 -6.28 8.82
C SER A 261 21.77 -5.49 9.43
N VAL A 262 21.56 -5.59 10.75
CA VAL A 262 20.50 -4.89 11.48
C VAL A 262 20.65 -3.37 11.38
N SER A 263 21.86 -2.85 11.15
CA SER A 263 22.06 -1.43 10.86
C SER A 263 21.40 -0.96 9.56
N GLY A 264 21.00 -1.87 8.68
CA GLY A 264 20.20 -1.59 7.48
C GLY A 264 18.69 -1.76 7.70
N HIS A 265 18.26 -2.31 8.83
CA HIS A 265 16.84 -2.62 9.07
C HIS A 265 16.07 -1.41 9.60
N ALA A 266 14.75 -1.41 9.41
CA ALA A 266 13.87 -0.34 9.90
C ALA A 266 13.79 -0.29 11.44
N SER A 267 14.02 -1.42 12.12
CA SER A 267 14.09 -1.56 13.58
C SER A 267 15.23 -0.80 14.26
N SER A 268 16.16 -0.22 13.49
CA SER A 268 17.28 0.60 13.98
C SER A 268 17.03 2.11 13.90
N LEU A 269 15.86 2.51 13.37
CA LEU A 269 15.56 3.90 13.07
C LEU A 269 14.89 4.60 14.27
N TRP A 270 15.52 5.69 14.70
CA TRP A 270 15.06 6.54 15.79
C TRP A 270 14.86 7.97 15.31
N GLN A 271 13.73 8.58 15.64
CA GLN A 271 13.50 9.99 15.46
C GLN A 271 13.91 10.72 16.74
N ILE A 272 14.84 11.67 16.62
CA ILE A 272 15.28 12.50 17.74
C ILE A 272 14.43 13.77 17.81
N GLU A 273 13.64 13.90 18.87
CA GLU A 273 12.68 14.99 19.03
C GLU A 273 13.11 15.93 20.16
N HIS A 274 13.01 17.23 19.96
CA HIS A 274 13.13 18.19 21.05
C HIS A 274 11.89 18.17 21.95
N THR A 275 12.05 18.50 23.23
CA THR A 275 10.89 18.71 24.14
C THR A 275 10.17 20.05 23.90
N LYS A 276 10.86 21.05 23.34
CA LYS A 276 10.28 22.35 22.96
C LYS A 276 9.36 22.23 21.73
N ILE A 277 8.30 23.04 21.69
CA ILE A 277 7.36 23.10 20.55
C ILE A 277 7.84 24.10 19.49
N LYS A 278 8.26 25.30 19.90
CA LYS A 278 8.85 26.28 18.99
C LYS A 278 10.27 25.84 18.64
N TRP A 279 10.63 25.98 17.37
CA TRP A 279 11.96 25.59 16.86
C TRP A 279 12.31 24.12 17.15
N CYS A 280 11.30 23.25 17.23
CA CYS A 280 11.46 21.84 17.58
C CYS A 280 12.25 21.02 16.56
N ALA A 281 12.53 21.59 15.38
CA ALA A 281 13.39 21.01 14.34
C ALA A 281 14.67 21.84 14.11
N GLY A 282 15.10 22.59 15.13
CA GLY A 282 16.38 23.32 15.18
C GLY A 282 17.58 22.42 15.41
N PHE A 283 18.75 23.04 15.63
CA PHE A 283 19.98 22.36 16.03
C PHE A 283 19.90 21.88 17.48
N PHE A 284 20.68 20.84 17.78
CA PHE A 284 20.95 20.39 19.14
C PHE A 284 22.19 21.07 19.71
N SER A 285 22.01 21.74 20.85
CA SER A 285 23.05 22.26 21.71
C SER A 285 23.34 21.26 22.85
N TRP A 286 24.50 21.35 23.49
CA TRP A 286 24.75 20.57 24.69
C TRP A 286 23.75 20.92 25.79
N GLU A 287 23.34 19.92 26.59
CA GLU A 287 22.30 20.04 27.63
C GLU A 287 20.86 20.15 27.10
N ASP A 288 20.64 20.04 25.79
CA ASP A 288 19.29 19.99 25.25
C ASP A 288 18.54 18.72 25.69
N ALA A 289 17.29 18.92 26.12
CA ALA A 289 16.35 17.86 26.44
C ALA A 289 15.71 17.28 25.17
N VAL A 290 15.86 15.98 24.98
CA VAL A 290 15.37 15.23 23.82
C VAL A 290 14.58 13.99 24.21
N ARG A 291 13.69 13.58 23.31
CA ARG A 291 13.03 12.27 23.33
C ARG A 291 13.50 11.47 22.12
N LEU A 292 13.65 10.16 22.31
CA LEU A 292 13.97 9.23 21.22
C LEU A 292 12.71 8.42 20.91
N ARG A 293 12.15 8.64 19.72
CA ARG A 293 10.95 7.93 19.25
C ARG A 293 11.36 6.87 18.25
N HIS A 294 10.94 5.63 18.45
CA HIS A 294 11.17 4.56 17.48
C HIS A 294 10.23 4.72 16.27
N VAL A 295 10.77 4.73 15.05
CA VAL A 295 10.00 5.19 13.88
C VAL A 295 8.89 4.22 13.48
N THR A 296 9.14 2.91 13.44
CA THR A 296 8.16 1.90 12.97
C THR A 296 7.09 1.60 14.00
N THR A 297 7.40 1.67 15.31
CA THR A 297 6.43 1.40 16.39
C THR A 297 5.73 2.66 16.90
N GLY A 298 6.34 3.85 16.71
CA GLY A 298 5.84 5.11 17.24
C GLY A 298 5.96 5.27 18.75
N ARG A 299 6.63 4.33 19.43
CA ARG A 299 6.86 4.29 20.88
C ARG A 299 8.12 5.08 21.26
N TYR A 300 8.24 5.47 22.53
CA TYR A 300 9.38 6.25 23.02
C TYR A 300 10.34 5.38 23.84
N LEU A 301 11.64 5.66 23.71
CA LEU A 301 12.66 5.11 24.60
C LEU A 301 12.48 5.69 26.00
N GLY A 302 12.37 4.84 27.01
CA GLY A 302 12.23 5.30 28.37
C GLY A 302 12.35 4.19 29.41
N ILE A 303 11.91 4.52 30.63
CA ILE A 303 11.90 3.63 31.78
C ILE A 303 10.51 3.50 32.37
N THR A 304 10.15 2.31 32.86
CA THR A 304 8.88 2.12 33.56
C THR A 304 8.97 2.65 35.00
N HIS A 305 7.87 3.21 35.51
CA HIS A 305 7.77 3.69 36.90
C HIS A 305 8.05 2.59 37.94
N ALA A 306 7.74 1.33 37.61
CA ALA A 306 8.03 0.18 38.45
C ALA A 306 9.54 -0.08 38.61
N ASN A 307 10.32 0.20 37.57
CA ASN A 307 11.77 0.00 37.56
C ASN A 307 12.53 1.21 38.10
N ALA A 308 11.88 2.34 38.37
CA ALA A 308 12.52 3.54 38.94
C ALA A 308 13.14 3.32 40.34
N GLY A 309 12.71 2.26 41.06
CA GLY A 309 13.31 1.81 42.32
C GLY A 309 14.56 0.91 42.17
N GLY A 310 15.01 0.65 40.94
CA GLY A 310 16.06 -0.30 40.61
C GLY A 310 15.55 -1.73 40.42
N ASN A 311 16.25 -2.51 39.60
CA ASN A 311 15.93 -3.93 39.40
C ASN A 311 16.12 -4.72 40.73
N PRO A 312 15.11 -5.44 41.24
CA PRO A 312 15.23 -6.21 42.48
C PRO A 312 16.27 -7.35 42.41
N THR A 313 16.69 -7.75 41.20
CA THR A 313 17.71 -8.77 40.95
C THR A 313 19.13 -8.22 40.75
N ALA A 314 19.27 -6.92 40.43
CA ALA A 314 20.54 -6.24 40.20
C ALA A 314 20.47 -4.78 40.74
N PRO A 315 20.84 -4.53 42.01
CA PRO A 315 20.77 -3.21 42.60
C PRO A 315 21.77 -2.25 41.93
N GLY A 316 21.26 -1.21 41.26
CA GLY A 316 22.06 -0.19 40.57
C GLY A 316 21.86 -0.11 39.04
N GLN A 317 20.96 -0.93 38.48
CA GLN A 317 20.62 -0.95 37.06
C GLN A 317 19.11 -0.80 36.85
N ILE A 318 18.73 -0.07 35.80
CA ILE A 318 17.34 0.10 35.35
C ILE A 318 17.24 -0.31 33.89
N ASP A 319 16.29 -1.20 33.59
CA ASP A 319 16.03 -1.63 32.22
C ASP A 319 15.42 -0.51 31.38
N VAL A 320 15.93 -0.34 30.16
CA VAL A 320 15.38 0.59 29.17
C VAL A 320 14.44 -0.17 28.25
N VAL A 321 13.27 0.42 28.01
CA VAL A 321 12.19 -0.20 27.25
C VAL A 321 11.49 0.80 26.32
N LEU A 322 10.65 0.28 25.43
CA LEU A 322 9.72 1.08 24.63
C LEU A 322 8.39 1.31 25.33
N LEU A 323 8.10 2.58 25.65
CA LEU A 323 6.85 3.04 26.26
C LEU A 323 5.85 3.49 25.20
N SER A 324 4.56 3.25 25.45
CA SER A 324 3.52 3.81 24.59
C SER A 324 3.43 5.34 24.76
N PRO A 325 2.88 6.09 23.79
CA PRO A 325 2.71 7.54 23.93
C PRO A 325 1.96 7.94 25.21
N GLU A 326 0.98 7.15 25.64
CA GLU A 326 0.17 7.40 26.83
C GLU A 326 0.96 7.26 28.15
N GLU A 327 2.04 6.47 28.15
CA GLU A 327 2.92 6.25 29.29
C GLU A 327 4.15 7.18 29.28
N SER A 328 4.35 7.91 28.18
CA SER A 328 5.58 8.65 27.87
C SER A 328 5.61 10.03 28.51
N ASN A 329 5.68 10.11 29.84
CA ASN A 329 5.87 11.38 30.53
C ASN A 329 7.33 11.88 30.51
N ASP A 330 7.53 13.15 30.84
CA ASP A 330 8.85 13.79 30.84
C ASP A 330 9.85 13.11 31.78
N ALA A 331 9.37 12.62 32.92
CA ALA A 331 10.21 11.94 33.90
C ALA A 331 10.69 10.56 33.45
N ALA A 332 10.07 9.95 32.44
CA ALA A 332 10.37 8.60 31.97
C ALA A 332 11.13 8.55 30.63
N THR A 333 11.00 9.59 29.78
CA THR A 333 11.43 9.53 28.37
C THR A 333 12.42 10.62 27.95
N VAL A 334 12.73 11.57 28.82
CA VAL A 334 13.60 12.70 28.48
C VAL A 334 15.06 12.39 28.79
N PHE A 335 15.91 12.62 27.82
CA PHE A 335 17.36 12.50 27.90
C PHE A 335 18.03 13.84 27.60
N TYR A 336 19.15 14.12 28.25
CA TYR A 336 20.04 15.23 27.91
C TYR A 336 21.15 14.75 27.00
N ILE A 337 21.44 15.54 25.95
CA ILE A 337 22.63 15.34 25.12
C ILE A 337 23.84 15.95 25.84
N LYS A 338 24.84 15.12 26.14
CA LYS A 338 26.02 15.50 26.91
C LYS A 338 27.30 15.27 26.11
N GLN A 339 28.27 16.18 26.24
CA GLN A 339 29.59 16.01 25.65
C GLN A 339 30.49 15.11 26.51
N THR A 340 30.33 15.16 27.84
CA THR A 340 31.19 14.46 28.80
C THR A 340 30.38 14.03 30.03
N LYS A 341 30.81 12.96 30.71
CA LYS A 341 30.26 12.49 32.00
C LYS A 341 30.74 13.31 33.21
N ASP A 342 30.66 14.64 33.14
CA ASP A 342 31.04 15.53 34.26
C ASP A 342 29.82 16.29 34.80
N ASP A 343 29.25 15.77 35.89
CA ASP A 343 28.10 16.37 36.56
C ASP A 343 28.43 17.70 37.29
N LYS A 344 29.72 18.08 37.40
CA LYS A 344 30.14 19.28 38.14
C LYS A 344 30.03 20.57 37.32
N LYS A 345 29.92 20.47 35.99
CA LYS A 345 29.57 21.61 35.14
C LYS A 345 28.06 21.83 35.21
N LYS A 346 27.60 22.52 36.24
CA LYS A 346 26.32 23.24 36.15
C LYS A 346 26.50 24.38 35.15
N VAL A 347 26.19 24.12 33.89
CA VAL A 347 25.97 25.19 32.92
C VAL A 347 24.70 25.90 33.37
N GLU A 348 24.75 27.22 33.53
CA GLU A 348 23.54 28.01 33.73
C GLU A 348 22.59 27.67 32.58
N ILE A 349 21.37 27.23 32.87
CA ILE A 349 20.32 27.02 31.85
C ILE A 349 20.07 28.40 31.25
N ASP A 350 20.84 28.71 30.22
CA ASP A 350 20.80 30.01 29.60
C ASP A 350 19.46 30.12 28.86
N ARG A 351 18.94 31.34 28.83
CA ARG A 351 17.58 31.70 28.38
C ARG A 351 17.15 30.91 27.14
N GLU A 352 15.87 30.55 27.04
CA GLU A 352 15.28 30.01 25.80
C GLU A 352 15.72 30.88 24.61
N HIS A 353 16.66 30.38 23.82
CA HIS A 353 17.18 31.10 22.66
C HIS A 353 16.13 30.98 21.56
N GLU A 354 15.46 32.09 21.22
CA GLU A 354 14.58 32.14 20.06
C GLU A 354 15.42 31.99 18.77
N GLY A 355 15.17 30.93 18.01
CA GLY A 355 15.84 30.65 16.75
C GLY A 355 16.27 29.19 16.61
N MET A 356 17.15 28.92 15.64
CA MET A 356 17.62 27.57 15.32
C MET A 356 18.50 26.92 16.41
N GLY A 357 18.96 27.66 17.43
CA GLY A 357 19.91 27.15 18.42
C GLY A 357 21.36 27.10 17.94
N GLU A 358 22.26 26.59 18.78
CA GLU A 358 23.68 26.42 18.42
C GLU A 358 23.91 25.03 17.79
N PRO A 359 24.68 24.93 16.69
CA PRO A 359 24.96 23.67 16.01
C PRO A 359 26.13 22.95 16.68
N ASP A 360 25.88 22.21 17.76
CA ASP A 360 26.94 21.47 18.48
C ASP A 360 27.09 20.02 18.00
N VAL A 361 26.01 19.39 17.52
CA VAL A 361 25.99 17.96 17.16
C VAL A 361 26.16 17.77 15.65
N CYS A 362 27.35 17.35 15.23
CA CYS A 362 27.66 16.98 13.85
C CYS A 362 27.47 15.46 13.62
N LEU A 363 26.77 15.11 12.54
CA LEU A 363 26.45 13.72 12.18
C LEU A 363 27.74 12.98 11.79
N GLY A 364 27.96 11.80 12.37
CA GLY A 364 29.12 10.92 12.12
C GLY A 364 30.44 11.39 12.73
N GLU A 365 30.56 12.65 13.16
CA GLU A 365 31.79 13.21 13.72
C GLU A 365 31.72 13.44 15.24
N THR A 366 30.56 13.86 15.73
CA THR A 366 30.38 14.16 17.15
C THR A 366 29.95 12.91 17.91
N LEU A 367 30.68 12.61 18.99
CA LEU A 367 30.31 11.57 19.95
C LEU A 367 29.51 12.20 21.09
N ILE A 368 28.34 11.64 21.37
CA ILE A 368 27.45 12.11 22.43
C ILE A 368 27.30 11.06 23.53
N TYR A 369 26.98 11.52 24.73
CA TYR A 369 26.43 10.70 25.81
C TYR A 369 24.97 11.07 26.02
N LEU A 370 24.15 10.09 26.37
CA LEU A 370 22.75 10.29 26.71
C LEU A 370 22.56 10.06 28.22
N GLN A 371 22.12 11.10 28.92
CA GLN A 371 21.85 11.06 30.37
C GLN A 371 20.36 11.22 30.60
N HIS A 372 19.73 10.31 31.35
CA HIS A 372 18.32 10.39 31.68
C HIS A 372 18.05 11.60 32.60
N ALA A 373 17.13 12.48 32.20
CA ALA A 373 16.99 13.81 32.80
C ALA A 373 16.57 13.78 34.28
N ALA A 374 15.63 12.90 34.65
CA ALA A 374 15.11 12.84 36.02
C ALA A 374 16.04 12.08 36.98
N LEU A 375 16.79 11.08 36.48
CA LEU A 375 17.62 10.21 37.31
C LEU A 375 19.09 10.63 37.33
N GLY A 376 19.57 11.32 36.29
CA GLY A 376 20.99 11.59 36.08
C GLY A 376 21.80 10.36 35.68
N TRP A 377 21.16 9.24 35.32
CA TRP A 377 21.84 7.99 34.97
C TRP A 377 22.16 7.94 33.47
N TRP A 378 23.23 7.24 33.11
CA TRP A 378 23.74 7.17 31.75
C TRP A 378 23.13 5.98 31.00
N LEU A 379 22.76 6.21 29.74
CA LEU A 379 22.40 5.12 28.82
C LEU A 379 23.66 4.31 28.51
N SER A 380 23.61 3.03 28.86
CA SER A 380 24.71 2.06 28.80
C SER A 380 24.17 0.71 28.30
N TYR A 381 24.99 -0.33 28.43
CA TYR A 381 24.64 -1.70 28.08
C TYR A 381 24.91 -2.70 29.20
N GLU A 382 24.19 -3.82 29.18
CA GLU A 382 24.47 -5.04 29.92
C GLU A 382 24.73 -6.18 28.93
N SER A 383 25.93 -6.79 28.98
CA SER A 383 26.28 -7.96 28.17
C SER A 383 25.83 -9.26 28.83
N TYR A 384 25.20 -10.15 28.08
CA TYR A 384 24.93 -11.53 28.50
C TYR A 384 25.18 -12.51 27.35
N GLU A 385 25.37 -13.79 27.68
CA GLU A 385 25.71 -14.82 26.67
C GLU A 385 24.49 -15.71 26.37
N THR A 386 24.02 -15.68 25.12
CA THR A 386 22.86 -16.44 24.63
C THR A 386 23.29 -17.51 23.64
N LYS A 387 22.70 -18.70 23.71
CA LYS A 387 22.93 -19.76 22.70
C LYS A 387 21.97 -19.62 21.53
N LYS A 388 22.48 -19.19 20.36
CA LYS A 388 21.72 -19.17 19.10
C LYS A 388 21.90 -20.47 18.31
N ARG A 389 20.80 -20.98 17.76
CA ARG A 389 20.78 -22.20 16.94
C ARG A 389 21.63 -21.99 15.69
N GLY A 390 22.60 -22.88 15.46
CA GLY A 390 23.49 -22.82 14.29
C GLY A 390 24.72 -21.92 14.42
N VAL A 391 24.73 -20.95 15.35
CA VAL A 391 25.84 -19.99 15.52
C VAL A 391 26.66 -20.27 16.79
N GLY A 392 26.06 -20.88 17.81
CA GLY A 392 26.73 -21.19 19.09
C GLY A 392 26.41 -20.17 20.17
N LYS A 393 27.36 -19.92 21.07
CA LYS A 393 27.24 -18.91 22.12
C LYS A 393 27.56 -17.54 21.52
N VAL A 394 26.62 -16.59 21.63
CA VAL A 394 26.72 -15.24 21.10
C VAL A 394 26.56 -14.28 22.26
N GLU A 395 27.43 -13.27 22.34
CA GLU A 395 27.27 -12.17 23.27
C GLU A 395 26.19 -11.22 22.75
N GLU A 396 25.18 -10.96 23.57
CA GLU A 396 24.14 -9.97 23.30
C GLU A 396 24.20 -8.88 24.34
N LYS A 397 23.95 -7.64 23.91
CA LYS A 397 23.98 -6.46 24.77
C LYS A 397 22.59 -5.84 24.84
N LYS A 398 22.04 -5.71 26.05
CA LYS A 398 20.77 -5.03 26.31
C LYS A 398 21.01 -3.60 26.77
N ALA A 399 20.19 -2.66 26.34
CA ALA A 399 20.25 -1.27 26.75
C ALA A 399 19.67 -1.07 28.16
N VAL A 400 20.44 -0.39 29.00
CA VAL A 400 20.16 -0.22 30.42
C VAL A 400 20.62 1.17 30.88
N LEU A 401 20.06 1.69 31.96
CA LEU A 401 20.59 2.88 32.63
C LEU A 401 21.49 2.46 33.80
N LEU A 402 22.67 3.07 33.87
CA LEU A 402 23.63 2.89 34.96
C LEU A 402 23.99 4.24 35.58
N ALA A 403 24.17 4.29 36.90
CA ALA A 403 24.51 5.53 37.60
C ALA A 403 25.86 6.13 37.17
N GLU A 404 26.89 5.29 36.96
CA GLU A 404 28.22 5.73 36.48
C GLU A 404 28.38 5.50 34.96
N GLY A 405 27.72 4.47 34.41
CA GLY A 405 27.88 4.00 33.02
C GLY A 405 29.31 3.52 32.70
N HIS A 406 29.50 2.89 31.55
CA HIS A 406 30.81 2.44 31.08
C HIS A 406 31.60 3.57 30.39
N MET A 407 32.90 3.38 30.18
CA MET A 407 33.76 4.41 29.56
C MET A 407 33.51 4.56 28.05
N ASP A 408 32.89 3.56 27.44
CA ASP A 408 32.63 3.43 26.01
C ASP A 408 31.20 3.78 25.60
N ASP A 409 30.34 4.27 26.50
CA ASP A 409 28.92 4.67 26.29
C ASP A 409 28.70 5.84 25.30
N VAL A 410 29.64 6.08 24.38
CA VAL A 410 29.55 7.09 23.35
C VAL A 410 28.67 6.63 22.20
N PHE A 411 27.89 7.56 21.66
CA PHE A 411 27.07 7.35 20.48
C PHE A 411 27.50 8.27 19.35
N SER A 412 27.70 7.70 18.16
CA SER A 412 27.76 8.47 16.91
C SER A 412 26.42 8.43 16.21
N LEU A 413 25.89 9.60 15.83
CA LEU A 413 24.62 9.72 15.12
C LEU A 413 24.85 9.69 13.61
N VAL A 414 24.10 8.85 12.91
CA VAL A 414 24.11 8.81 11.44
C VAL A 414 22.71 9.05 10.94
N ARG A 415 22.52 10.00 10.02
CA ARG A 415 21.21 10.26 9.43
C ARG A 415 20.80 9.11 8.52
N ALA A 416 19.56 8.64 8.64
CA ALA A 416 18.99 7.64 7.76
C ALA A 416 18.76 8.21 6.35
N GLN A 417 18.75 7.35 5.33
CA GLN A 417 18.40 7.81 3.98
C GLN A 417 16.93 8.25 3.96
N GLU A 418 16.60 9.23 3.11
CA GLU A 418 15.23 9.75 3.05
C GLU A 418 14.21 8.66 2.68
N GLU A 419 14.59 7.74 1.78
CA GLU A 419 13.76 6.60 1.41
C GLU A 419 13.51 5.63 2.57
N GLU A 420 14.51 5.34 3.39
CA GLU A 420 14.37 4.48 4.58
C GLU A 420 13.45 5.13 5.62
N SER A 421 13.64 6.43 5.86
CA SER A 421 12.79 7.20 6.77
C SER A 421 11.33 7.23 6.31
N LEU A 422 11.10 7.43 5.01
CA LEU A 422 9.75 7.42 4.43
C LEU A 422 9.13 6.03 4.54
N SER A 423 9.90 4.98 4.22
CA SER A 423 9.44 3.58 4.31
C SER A 423 9.08 3.19 5.73
N ALA A 424 9.89 3.56 6.72
CA ALA A 424 9.62 3.27 8.12
C ALA A 424 8.35 3.97 8.64
N ALA A 425 8.09 5.20 8.20
CA ALA A 425 6.84 5.89 8.50
C ALA A 425 5.63 5.22 7.83
N ALA A 426 5.78 4.77 6.57
CA ALA A 426 4.75 4.02 5.86
C ALA A 426 4.46 2.68 6.55
N ILE A 427 5.49 1.95 7.00
CA ILE A 427 5.36 0.71 7.78
C ILE A 427 4.57 0.95 9.05
N ARG A 428 4.93 1.96 9.86
CA ARG A 428 4.19 2.30 11.08
C ARG A 428 2.71 2.47 10.78
N ARG A 429 2.41 3.25 9.75
CA ARG A 429 1.05 3.60 9.38
C ARG A 429 0.27 2.41 8.87
N SER A 430 0.84 1.62 7.96
CA SER A 430 0.20 0.43 7.40
C SER A 430 -0.04 -0.64 8.47
N THR A 431 0.93 -0.85 9.36
CA THR A 431 0.78 -1.78 10.49
C THR A 431 -0.35 -1.36 11.42
N ALA A 432 -0.48 -0.06 11.74
CA ALA A 432 -1.56 0.45 12.56
C ALA A 432 -2.94 0.24 11.92
N VAL A 433 -3.08 0.56 10.62
CA VAL A 433 -4.34 0.42 9.87
C VAL A 433 -4.76 -1.05 9.76
N PHE A 434 -3.86 -1.95 9.36
CA PHE A 434 -4.20 -3.38 9.24
C PHE A 434 -4.41 -4.05 10.60
N SER A 435 -3.66 -3.69 11.64
CA SER A 435 -3.90 -4.21 12.99
C SER A 435 -5.27 -3.78 13.52
N ALA A 436 -5.66 -2.52 13.29
CA ALA A 436 -6.99 -2.03 13.68
C ALA A 436 -8.11 -2.74 12.88
N PHE A 437 -7.90 -2.95 11.58
CA PHE A 437 -8.83 -3.68 10.73
C PHE A 437 -8.98 -5.14 11.17
N ASN A 438 -7.88 -5.83 11.45
CA ASN A 438 -7.89 -7.22 11.93
C ASN A 438 -8.64 -7.35 13.26
N ARG A 439 -8.41 -6.44 14.22
CA ARG A 439 -9.19 -6.41 15.48
C ARG A 439 -10.69 -6.21 15.23
N GLY A 440 -11.05 -5.36 14.27
CA GLY A 440 -12.45 -5.16 13.87
C GLY A 440 -13.07 -6.42 13.24
N LEU A 441 -12.31 -7.15 12.43
CA LEU A 441 -12.74 -8.43 11.86
C LEU A 441 -12.92 -9.52 12.93
N ASP A 442 -12.01 -9.60 13.90
CA ASP A 442 -12.08 -10.56 15.01
C ASP A 442 -13.34 -10.30 15.89
N ALA A 443 -13.66 -9.02 16.11
CA ALA A 443 -14.87 -8.62 16.84
C ALA A 443 -16.15 -9.04 16.10
N LEU A 444 -16.19 -8.89 14.78
CA LEU A 444 -17.34 -9.32 13.96
C LEU A 444 -17.48 -10.84 13.91
N ALA A 445 -16.37 -11.57 13.73
CA ALA A 445 -16.37 -13.03 13.75
C ALA A 445 -16.86 -13.60 15.10
N SER A 446 -16.48 -12.94 16.21
CA SER A 446 -16.92 -13.32 17.55
C SER A 446 -18.41 -13.03 17.79
N ALA A 447 -18.96 -11.97 17.18
CA ALA A 447 -20.37 -11.61 17.30
C ALA A 447 -21.30 -12.60 16.57
N GLU A 448 -20.86 -13.20 15.46
CA GLU A 448 -21.63 -14.24 14.75
C GLU A 448 -21.66 -15.59 15.50
N GLY A 449 -20.68 -15.85 16.36
CA GLY A 449 -20.60 -17.08 17.18
C GLY A 449 -21.60 -17.15 18.34
N LEU A 450 -22.14 -16.01 18.78
CA LEU A 450 -23.16 -15.90 19.82
C LEU A 450 -24.54 -15.78 19.18
N GLY A 451 -25.13 -16.93 18.86
CA GLY A 451 -26.37 -17.03 18.08
C GLY A 451 -27.50 -16.08 18.49
N GLY A 452 -27.97 -15.30 17.52
CA GLY A 452 -29.38 -14.98 17.33
C GLY A 452 -30.00 -13.88 18.19
N THR A 453 -29.81 -12.62 17.79
CA THR A 453 -30.91 -11.64 17.66
C THR A 453 -30.61 -10.71 16.50
N SER A 454 -31.62 -10.43 15.66
CA SER A 454 -31.53 -9.59 14.47
C SER A 454 -30.88 -8.22 14.75
N PRO A 455 -30.06 -7.66 13.85
CA PRO A 455 -29.70 -6.26 13.96
C PRO A 455 -30.94 -5.44 13.59
N GLY A 456 -31.59 -4.86 14.60
CA GLY A 456 -32.44 -3.70 14.38
C GLY A 456 -31.58 -2.56 13.78
N PRO A 457 -32.18 -1.60 13.07
CA PRO A 457 -31.42 -0.52 12.46
C PRO A 457 -30.66 0.21 13.56
N VAL A 458 -29.34 0.21 13.45
CA VAL A 458 -28.42 0.99 14.31
C VAL A 458 -28.62 2.48 14.01
N ASN A 459 -29.71 3.04 14.55
CA ASN A 459 -29.76 4.44 14.94
C ASN A 459 -29.16 4.52 16.35
N ALA A 460 -27.84 4.40 16.44
CA ALA A 460 -27.11 4.83 17.61
C ALA A 460 -26.63 6.26 17.34
N SER A 461 -27.18 7.22 18.08
CA SER A 461 -26.66 8.57 18.19
C SER A 461 -25.14 8.53 18.48
N PRO A 462 -24.35 9.50 17.98
CA PRO A 462 -22.91 9.54 18.20
C PRO A 462 -22.64 9.90 19.67
N ALA A 463 -22.54 8.88 20.53
CA ALA A 463 -22.16 9.04 21.92
C ALA A 463 -20.77 8.43 22.16
N VAL A 464 -19.80 9.35 22.28
CA VAL A 464 -18.60 9.31 23.12
C VAL A 464 -17.87 7.96 23.19
N ILE A 465 -16.77 7.84 22.45
CA ILE A 465 -15.78 6.77 22.65
C ILE A 465 -14.37 7.37 22.55
N GLY A 466 -13.51 7.05 23.53
CA GLY A 466 -12.09 7.38 23.54
C GLY A 466 -11.29 6.58 22.50
N PRO A 467 -9.97 6.80 22.39
CA PRO A 467 -9.16 6.18 21.36
C PRO A 467 -8.89 4.71 21.76
N GLY A 468 -9.70 3.77 21.27
CA GLY A 468 -9.39 2.35 21.45
C GLY A 468 -10.51 1.31 21.30
N GLU A 469 -11.79 1.67 21.32
CA GLU A 469 -12.85 0.63 21.46
C GLU A 469 -13.90 0.66 20.33
N SER A 470 -13.96 -0.46 19.58
CA SER A 470 -15.06 -0.94 18.73
C SER A 470 -15.94 0.12 18.04
N GLY A 471 -15.37 0.84 17.07
CA GLY A 471 -16.13 1.54 16.04
C GLY A 471 -16.41 0.64 14.81
N PRO A 472 -17.28 1.06 13.88
CA PRO A 472 -17.45 0.37 12.59
C PRO A 472 -16.10 0.32 11.83
N LEU A 473 -15.89 -0.73 11.03
CA LEU A 473 -14.70 -0.88 10.19
C LEU A 473 -14.47 0.40 9.37
N ASN A 474 -13.31 1.04 9.53
CA ASN A 474 -12.94 2.23 8.75
C ASN A 474 -12.45 1.81 7.36
N LEU A 475 -13.38 1.44 6.49
CA LEU A 475 -13.06 0.94 5.15
C LEU A 475 -12.40 2.00 4.26
N ASP A 476 -12.68 3.28 4.46
CA ASP A 476 -12.10 4.35 3.64
C ASP A 476 -10.59 4.48 3.88
N GLU A 477 -10.17 4.44 5.15
CA GLU A 477 -8.76 4.44 5.55
C GLU A 477 -8.02 3.18 5.08
N VAL A 478 -8.66 2.00 5.17
CA VAL A 478 -8.07 0.74 4.68
C VAL A 478 -7.88 0.76 3.17
N ASN A 479 -8.89 1.21 2.41
CA ASN A 479 -8.80 1.31 0.96
C ASN A 479 -7.70 2.31 0.54
N GLN A 480 -7.65 3.49 1.15
CA GLN A 480 -6.62 4.48 0.84
C GLN A 480 -5.22 3.97 1.17
N CYS A 481 -5.06 3.24 2.28
CA CYS A 481 -3.79 2.63 2.66
C CYS A 481 -3.36 1.56 1.65
N LEU A 482 -4.29 0.74 1.14
CA LEU A 482 -4.01 -0.26 0.11
C LEU A 482 -3.60 0.39 -1.21
N GLU A 483 -4.34 1.39 -1.68
CA GLU A 483 -4.02 2.13 -2.91
C GLU A 483 -2.62 2.77 -2.83
N ASP A 484 -2.33 3.41 -1.69
CA ASP A 484 -1.03 4.03 -1.46
C ASP A 484 0.10 3.02 -1.43
N LEU A 485 -0.09 1.86 -0.79
CA LEU A 485 0.93 0.80 -0.77
C LEU A 485 1.14 0.20 -2.16
N ILE A 486 0.07 -0.05 -2.92
CA ILE A 486 0.17 -0.57 -4.29
C ILE A 486 0.96 0.41 -5.17
N GLU A 487 0.68 1.71 -5.07
CA GLU A 487 1.45 2.75 -5.77
C GLU A 487 2.89 2.85 -5.24
N PHE A 488 3.08 2.74 -3.92
CA PHE A 488 4.39 2.78 -3.27
C PHE A 488 5.30 1.62 -3.73
N PHE A 489 4.72 0.48 -4.11
CA PHE A 489 5.45 -0.67 -4.66
C PHE A 489 5.30 -0.83 -6.19
N ALA A 490 4.84 0.21 -6.89
CA ALA A 490 4.67 0.16 -8.33
C ALA A 490 6.00 -0.08 -9.06
N GLN A 491 5.96 -0.93 -10.07
CA GLN A 491 7.10 -1.18 -10.96
C GLN A 491 7.34 0.06 -11.85
N PRO A 492 8.62 0.41 -12.13
CA PRO A 492 8.94 1.50 -13.04
C PRO A 492 8.47 1.19 -14.47
N GLU A 493 8.11 2.23 -15.23
CA GLU A 493 7.60 2.06 -16.58
C GLU A 493 8.64 1.43 -17.53
N ILE A 494 8.15 0.63 -18.49
CA ILE A 494 9.01 -0.13 -19.42
C ILE A 494 9.83 0.79 -20.33
N HIS A 495 9.32 1.99 -20.61
CA HIS A 495 9.91 2.96 -21.56
C HIS A 495 10.87 3.97 -20.92
N GLU A 496 11.13 3.87 -19.61
CA GLU A 496 12.11 4.72 -18.94
C GLU A 496 13.55 4.40 -19.37
N GLU A 497 14.43 5.39 -19.22
CA GLU A 497 15.87 5.20 -19.43
C GLU A 497 16.42 4.09 -18.52
N HIS A 498 17.28 3.24 -19.07
CA HIS A 498 17.78 2.05 -18.37
C HIS A 498 18.43 2.39 -17.03
N GLU A 499 19.24 3.45 -16.96
CA GLU A 499 19.92 3.86 -15.72
C GLU A 499 18.91 4.30 -14.64
N ALA A 500 17.97 5.17 -15.00
CA ALA A 500 16.90 5.59 -14.09
C ALA A 500 16.05 4.41 -13.61
N ARG A 501 15.72 3.49 -14.52
CA ARG A 501 14.96 2.28 -14.21
C ARG A 501 15.70 1.37 -13.24
N GLN A 502 17.00 1.13 -13.42
CA GLN A 502 17.80 0.31 -12.50
C GLN A 502 17.86 0.95 -11.11
N SER A 503 18.03 2.27 -11.02
CA SER A 503 18.01 2.98 -9.73
C SER A 503 16.66 2.83 -9.02
N LYS A 504 15.54 2.96 -9.74
CA LYS A 504 14.19 2.76 -9.18
C LYS A 504 13.93 1.33 -8.73
N LEU A 505 14.45 0.34 -9.47
CA LEU A 505 14.35 -1.08 -9.09
C LEU A 505 15.16 -1.38 -7.83
N ALA A 506 16.36 -0.82 -7.69
CA ALA A 506 17.17 -0.99 -6.48
C ALA A 506 16.48 -0.35 -5.26
N ALA A 507 15.95 0.85 -5.42
CA ALA A 507 15.12 1.54 -4.43
C ALA A 507 13.87 0.72 -4.05
N LEU A 508 13.17 0.16 -5.05
CA LEU A 508 12.00 -0.71 -4.84
C LEU A 508 12.35 -1.98 -4.05
N ALA A 509 13.45 -2.64 -4.39
CA ALA A 509 13.91 -3.82 -3.67
C ALA A 509 14.22 -3.49 -2.20
N ASN A 510 14.95 -2.40 -1.94
CA ASN A 510 15.24 -1.93 -0.58
C ASN A 510 13.95 -1.66 0.22
N ARG A 511 12.95 -1.01 -0.39
CA ARG A 511 11.63 -0.83 0.23
C ARG A 511 10.96 -2.17 0.56
N GLN A 512 10.97 -3.13 -0.36
CA GLN A 512 10.39 -4.45 -0.13
C GLN A 512 11.10 -5.20 1.02
N ASP A 513 12.42 -5.10 1.11
CA ASP A 513 13.22 -5.73 2.17
C ASP A 513 12.90 -5.12 3.55
N LEU A 514 12.81 -3.79 3.66
CA LEU A 514 12.43 -3.11 4.91
C LEU A 514 11.04 -3.55 5.42
N PHE A 515 10.07 -3.71 4.52
CA PHE A 515 8.72 -4.18 4.88
C PHE A 515 8.71 -5.67 5.24
N GLN A 516 9.58 -6.47 4.62
CA GLN A 516 9.74 -7.88 4.96
C GLN A 516 10.28 -8.05 6.39
N GLU A 517 11.33 -7.32 6.75
CA GLU A 517 11.97 -7.39 8.08
C GLU A 517 10.99 -7.01 9.21
N GLU A 518 10.11 -6.05 8.96
CA GLU A 518 9.05 -5.66 9.91
C GLU A 518 7.82 -6.61 9.87
N GLY A 519 7.90 -7.72 9.13
CA GLY A 519 6.88 -8.78 9.12
C GLY A 519 5.61 -8.43 8.35
N MET A 520 5.64 -7.43 7.45
CA MET A 520 4.44 -6.93 6.77
C MET A 520 3.74 -8.01 5.93
N ILE A 521 4.50 -8.88 5.25
CA ILE A 521 3.91 -9.97 4.45
C ILE A 521 3.06 -10.88 5.35
N SER A 522 3.53 -11.21 6.56
CA SER A 522 2.76 -12.00 7.52
C SER A 522 1.48 -11.28 7.96
N LEU A 523 1.54 -9.97 8.20
CA LEU A 523 0.37 -9.16 8.56
C LEU A 523 -0.66 -9.13 7.43
N VAL A 524 -0.23 -8.93 6.18
CA VAL A 524 -1.11 -8.94 5.00
C VAL A 524 -1.77 -10.31 4.81
N LEU A 525 -1.01 -11.40 4.96
CA LEU A 525 -1.57 -12.76 4.91
C LEU A 525 -2.60 -13.00 6.02
N GLU A 526 -2.30 -12.57 7.25
CA GLU A 526 -3.25 -12.64 8.37
C GLU A 526 -4.52 -11.84 8.05
N THR A 527 -4.39 -10.63 7.49
CA THR A 527 -5.53 -9.81 7.09
C THR A 527 -6.36 -10.47 6.00
N ILE A 528 -5.74 -11.09 5.00
CA ILE A 528 -6.44 -11.87 3.97
C ILE A 528 -7.20 -13.03 4.62
N ASP A 529 -6.55 -13.81 5.49
CA ASP A 529 -7.17 -14.95 6.15
C ASP A 529 -8.34 -14.56 7.05
N LYS A 530 -8.22 -13.47 7.82
CA LYS A 530 -9.32 -12.93 8.63
C LYS A 530 -10.45 -12.40 7.76
N PHE A 531 -10.14 -11.60 6.72
CA PHE A 531 -11.17 -11.03 5.85
C PHE A 531 -11.97 -12.12 5.13
N THR A 532 -11.28 -13.10 4.56
CA THR A 532 -11.87 -14.21 3.81
C THR A 532 -12.51 -15.28 4.70
N GLY A 533 -12.03 -15.42 5.93
CA GLY A 533 -12.61 -16.27 6.95
C GLY A 533 -13.93 -15.70 7.48
N THR A 534 -13.99 -14.39 7.71
CA THR A 534 -15.19 -13.68 8.19
C THR A 534 -16.25 -13.50 7.10
N PHE A 535 -15.84 -13.23 5.85
CA PHE A 535 -16.78 -12.95 4.76
C PHE A 535 -16.55 -13.89 3.57
N ARG A 536 -17.52 -14.77 3.29
CA ARG A 536 -17.50 -15.68 2.13
C ARG A 536 -18.20 -15.09 0.92
N SER A 537 -19.13 -14.16 1.13
CA SER A 537 -19.88 -13.54 0.05
C SER A 537 -20.07 -12.04 0.26
N ARG A 538 -20.25 -11.33 -0.86
CA ARG A 538 -20.62 -9.90 -0.85
C ARG A 538 -21.85 -9.61 0.01
N ARG A 539 -22.78 -10.55 0.12
CA ARG A 539 -24.01 -10.39 0.91
C ARG A 539 -23.72 -10.34 2.40
N GLU A 540 -22.87 -11.24 2.91
CA GLU A 540 -22.46 -11.26 4.32
C GLU A 540 -21.72 -9.98 4.67
N PHE A 541 -20.81 -9.54 3.80
CA PHE A 541 -20.11 -8.27 3.97
C PHE A 541 -21.08 -7.07 4.02
N ALA A 542 -22.02 -7.00 3.08
CA ALA A 542 -23.03 -5.94 3.04
C ALA A 542 -23.94 -5.92 4.28
N LEU A 543 -24.19 -7.07 4.92
CA LEU A 543 -24.94 -7.12 6.19
C LEU A 543 -24.15 -6.52 7.36
N ALA A 544 -22.82 -6.67 7.36
CA ALA A 544 -21.95 -6.15 8.41
C ALA A 544 -21.67 -4.64 8.27
N VAL A 545 -21.46 -4.15 7.03
CA VAL A 545 -21.02 -2.76 6.79
C VAL A 545 -22.05 -1.87 6.10
N GLY A 546 -23.21 -2.41 5.72
CA GLY A 546 -24.26 -1.72 4.96
C GLY A 546 -24.18 -1.96 3.45
N GLU A 547 -25.32 -1.84 2.75
CA GLU A 547 -25.44 -2.20 1.33
C GLU A 547 -24.59 -1.33 0.39
N GLU A 548 -24.50 -0.03 0.68
CA GLU A 548 -23.68 0.91 -0.10
C GLU A 548 -22.19 0.53 -0.04
N ARG A 549 -21.66 0.31 1.17
CA ARG A 549 -20.27 -0.09 1.41
C ARG A 549 -20.00 -1.53 0.99
N GLY A 550 -21.01 -2.37 1.01
CA GLY A 550 -20.97 -3.76 0.55
C GLY A 550 -20.58 -3.93 -0.92
N THR A 551 -20.72 -2.88 -1.74
CA THR A 551 -20.26 -2.87 -3.14
C THR A 551 -18.75 -3.06 -3.26
N ARG A 552 -17.97 -2.60 -2.27
CA ARG A 552 -16.49 -2.64 -2.26
C ARG A 552 -15.89 -3.99 -1.85
N PHE A 553 -16.71 -5.02 -1.64
CA PHE A 553 -16.23 -6.34 -1.22
C PHE A 553 -15.20 -6.93 -2.18
N SER A 554 -15.52 -6.92 -3.48
CA SER A 554 -14.65 -7.45 -4.52
C SER A 554 -13.36 -6.64 -4.65
N ASP A 555 -13.49 -5.31 -4.63
CA ASP A 555 -12.37 -4.38 -4.79
C ASP A 555 -11.38 -4.52 -3.63
N LEU A 556 -11.86 -4.55 -2.39
CA LEU A 556 -11.03 -4.72 -1.20
C LEU A 556 -10.28 -6.05 -1.21
N GLY A 557 -10.96 -7.15 -1.55
CA GLY A 557 -10.32 -8.46 -1.67
C GLY A 557 -9.25 -8.49 -2.77
N ASN A 558 -9.54 -7.91 -3.93
CA ASN A 558 -8.56 -7.79 -5.03
C ASN A 558 -7.36 -6.93 -4.62
N TYR A 559 -7.57 -5.79 -3.96
CA TYR A 559 -6.49 -4.92 -3.50
C TYR A 559 -5.57 -5.60 -2.48
N LEU A 560 -6.09 -6.45 -1.59
CA LEU A 560 -5.27 -7.23 -0.66
C LEU A 560 -4.31 -8.18 -1.40
N TYR A 561 -4.80 -8.90 -2.41
CA TYR A 561 -3.96 -9.79 -3.20
C TYR A 561 -3.04 -9.04 -4.17
N LEU A 562 -3.47 -7.89 -4.72
CA LEU A 562 -2.61 -7.01 -5.53
C LEU A 562 -1.46 -6.42 -4.69
N LEU A 563 -1.73 -6.01 -3.44
CA LEU A 563 -0.70 -5.60 -2.51
C LEU A 563 0.28 -6.74 -2.24
N LEU A 564 -0.22 -7.96 -2.00
CA LEU A 564 0.63 -9.13 -1.83
C LEU A 564 1.52 -9.36 -3.05
N ALA A 565 0.96 -9.26 -4.27
CA ALA A 565 1.73 -9.35 -5.51
C ALA A 565 2.78 -8.24 -5.63
N ALA A 566 2.45 -7.00 -5.25
CA ALA A 566 3.37 -5.87 -5.30
C ALA A 566 4.54 -6.00 -4.31
N LEU A 567 4.32 -6.57 -3.13
CA LEU A 567 5.36 -6.82 -2.12
C LEU A 567 6.40 -7.88 -2.55
N ILE A 568 5.99 -8.83 -3.39
CA ILE A 568 6.84 -9.96 -3.79
C ILE A 568 7.46 -9.81 -5.19
N ARG A 569 6.80 -9.09 -6.11
CA ARG A 569 7.22 -8.99 -7.51
C ARG A 569 8.64 -8.44 -7.65
N GLY A 570 9.51 -9.19 -8.33
CA GLY A 570 10.89 -8.81 -8.57
C GLY A 570 11.86 -9.07 -7.40
N ASN A 571 11.36 -9.54 -6.25
CA ASN A 571 12.18 -9.84 -5.08
C ASN A 571 12.22 -11.36 -4.80
N ARG A 572 13.41 -11.95 -5.04
CA ARG A 572 13.62 -13.40 -4.89
C ARG A 572 13.46 -13.86 -3.43
N GLU A 573 13.91 -13.07 -2.47
CA GLU A 573 13.87 -13.47 -1.05
C GLU A 573 12.43 -13.54 -0.56
N ASN A 574 11.62 -12.55 -0.92
CA ASN A 574 10.18 -12.54 -0.67
C ASN A 574 9.46 -13.72 -1.36
N CYS A 575 9.73 -13.98 -2.65
CA CYS A 575 9.13 -15.11 -3.36
C CYS A 575 9.57 -16.47 -2.80
N ALA A 576 10.81 -16.61 -2.33
CA ALA A 576 11.32 -17.84 -1.72
C ALA A 576 10.56 -18.21 -0.43
N GLN A 577 10.00 -17.24 0.30
CA GLN A 577 9.15 -17.54 1.46
C GLN A 577 7.87 -18.32 1.08
N PHE A 578 7.39 -18.18 -0.16
CA PHE A 578 6.23 -18.91 -0.69
C PHE A 578 6.60 -20.27 -1.30
N ALA A 579 7.89 -20.62 -1.38
CA ALA A 579 8.33 -21.95 -1.80
C ALA A 579 8.06 -23.03 -0.73
N ALA A 580 7.59 -22.66 0.47
CA ALA A 580 7.10 -23.63 1.44
C ALA A 580 5.79 -24.28 0.93
N PRO A 581 5.68 -25.62 0.90
CA PRO A 581 4.50 -26.31 0.37
C PRO A 581 3.17 -25.79 0.94
N ALA A 582 3.13 -25.52 2.25
CA ALA A 582 1.94 -25.01 2.92
C ALA A 582 1.46 -23.64 2.38
N ARG A 583 2.37 -22.71 2.06
CA ARG A 583 2.01 -21.38 1.54
C ARG A 583 1.62 -21.42 0.06
N LEU A 584 2.25 -22.29 -0.71
CA LEU A 584 1.88 -22.49 -2.11
C LEU A 584 0.51 -23.17 -2.22
N ASP A 585 0.28 -24.23 -1.44
CA ASP A 585 -1.02 -24.89 -1.32
C ASP A 585 -2.10 -23.91 -0.88
N TRP A 586 -1.79 -23.00 0.06
CA TRP A 586 -2.71 -21.95 0.49
C TRP A 586 -3.17 -21.06 -0.67
N LEU A 587 -2.25 -20.59 -1.53
CA LEU A 587 -2.59 -19.77 -2.71
C LEU A 587 -3.50 -20.54 -3.69
N PHE A 588 -3.16 -21.79 -4.02
CA PHE A 588 -3.98 -22.60 -4.93
C PHE A 588 -5.37 -22.92 -4.35
N ASN A 589 -5.47 -23.20 -3.05
CA ASN A 589 -6.75 -23.43 -2.39
C ASN A 589 -7.63 -22.16 -2.39
N ARG A 590 -7.03 -20.98 -2.20
CA ARG A 590 -7.76 -19.70 -2.30
C ARG A 590 -8.27 -19.47 -3.72
N LEU A 591 -7.48 -19.78 -4.73
CA LEU A 591 -7.89 -19.67 -6.13
C LEU A 591 -9.08 -20.58 -6.47
N GLU A 592 -9.11 -21.80 -5.90
CA GLU A 592 -10.22 -22.74 -6.10
C GLU A 592 -11.51 -22.30 -5.37
N LEU A 593 -11.37 -21.82 -4.13
CA LEU A 593 -12.50 -21.50 -3.25
C LEU A 593 -13.07 -20.08 -3.46
N GLN A 594 -12.27 -19.13 -3.95
CA GLN A 594 -12.60 -17.71 -3.96
C GLN A 594 -12.56 -17.11 -5.37
N GLN A 595 -13.51 -17.54 -6.19
CA GLN A 595 -13.60 -17.14 -7.60
C GLN A 595 -13.78 -15.62 -7.79
N SER A 596 -14.31 -14.89 -6.80
CA SER A 596 -14.47 -13.44 -6.86
C SER A 596 -13.15 -12.65 -6.80
N PHE A 597 -12.05 -13.27 -6.34
CA PHE A 597 -10.74 -12.64 -6.18
C PHE A 597 -9.67 -13.24 -7.10
N ALA A 598 -10.10 -14.01 -8.12
CA ALA A 598 -9.20 -14.80 -8.96
C ALA A 598 -8.12 -13.96 -9.64
N GLU A 599 -8.44 -12.71 -10.02
CA GLU A 599 -7.48 -11.78 -10.63
C GLU A 599 -6.27 -11.49 -9.73
N GLY A 600 -6.49 -11.02 -8.51
CA GLY A 600 -5.39 -10.72 -7.59
C GLY A 600 -4.60 -11.96 -7.18
N VAL A 601 -5.29 -13.09 -6.98
CA VAL A 601 -4.63 -14.37 -6.62
C VAL A 601 -3.75 -14.89 -7.77
N LEU A 602 -4.23 -14.80 -9.02
CA LEU A 602 -3.45 -15.19 -10.19
C LEU A 602 -2.21 -14.31 -10.36
N ASP A 603 -2.32 -13.00 -10.11
CA ASP A 603 -1.18 -12.08 -10.16
C ASP A 603 -0.12 -12.42 -9.11
N ALA A 604 -0.54 -12.66 -7.86
CA ALA A 604 0.38 -13.07 -6.79
C ALA A 604 1.06 -14.41 -7.13
N LEU A 605 0.29 -15.39 -7.62
CA LEU A 605 0.81 -16.69 -8.04
C LEU A 605 1.80 -16.55 -9.21
N HIS A 606 1.47 -15.75 -10.22
CA HIS A 606 2.37 -15.48 -11.34
C HIS A 606 3.70 -14.87 -10.87
N CYS A 607 3.67 -13.93 -9.92
CA CYS A 607 4.89 -13.33 -9.36
C CYS A 607 5.76 -14.37 -8.64
N VAL A 608 5.18 -15.21 -7.77
CA VAL A 608 5.94 -16.28 -7.07
C VAL A 608 6.60 -17.23 -8.06
N LEU A 609 5.86 -17.68 -9.08
CA LEU A 609 6.34 -18.69 -10.03
C LEU A 609 7.36 -18.15 -11.03
N THR A 610 7.33 -16.84 -11.30
CA THR A 610 8.28 -16.21 -12.23
C THR A 610 9.64 -15.97 -11.57
N ASP A 611 9.65 -15.58 -10.29
CA ASP A 611 10.85 -15.10 -9.61
C ASP A 611 11.51 -16.14 -8.66
N SER A 612 10.83 -17.26 -8.35
CA SER A 612 11.32 -18.33 -7.45
C SER A 612 11.35 -19.70 -8.12
N ASP A 613 12.56 -20.17 -8.44
CA ASP A 613 12.80 -21.52 -8.96
C ASP A 613 12.48 -22.59 -7.90
N GLU A 614 12.64 -22.25 -6.62
CA GLU A 614 12.32 -23.11 -5.48
C GLU A 614 10.82 -23.43 -5.43
N ALA A 615 9.96 -22.47 -5.74
CA ALA A 615 8.51 -22.68 -5.80
C ALA A 615 8.09 -23.61 -6.95
N LEU A 616 8.75 -23.50 -8.11
CA LEU A 616 8.50 -24.37 -9.27
C LEU A 616 8.76 -25.85 -8.98
N ASN A 617 9.72 -26.14 -8.11
CA ASN A 617 10.07 -27.50 -7.70
C ASN A 617 9.05 -28.14 -6.74
N VAL A 618 8.14 -27.35 -6.17
CA VAL A 618 7.13 -27.80 -5.20
C VAL A 618 5.76 -28.02 -5.85
N ILE A 619 5.60 -27.62 -7.12
CA ILE A 619 4.35 -27.79 -7.87
C ILE A 619 3.97 -29.27 -7.99
N THR A 620 2.69 -29.54 -7.74
CA THR A 620 2.09 -30.88 -7.80
C THR A 620 1.11 -31.01 -8.97
N ALA A 621 0.73 -32.23 -9.31
CA ALA A 621 -0.31 -32.49 -10.31
C ALA A 621 -1.66 -31.84 -9.93
N GLN A 622 -1.99 -31.82 -8.63
CA GLN A 622 -3.22 -31.20 -8.14
C GLN A 622 -3.29 -29.71 -8.48
N HIS A 623 -2.18 -28.98 -8.31
CA HIS A 623 -2.11 -27.55 -8.64
C HIS A 623 -2.39 -27.28 -10.12
N ILE A 624 -1.80 -28.09 -11.00
CA ILE A 624 -2.00 -27.99 -12.46
C ILE A 624 -3.45 -28.32 -12.83
N HIS A 625 -4.04 -29.35 -12.21
CA HIS A 625 -5.46 -29.67 -12.40
C HIS A 625 -6.38 -28.54 -11.94
N THR A 626 -6.06 -27.85 -10.84
CA THR A 626 -6.81 -26.67 -10.39
C THR A 626 -6.76 -25.56 -11.45
N LEU A 627 -5.58 -25.25 -12.01
CA LEU A 627 -5.46 -24.23 -13.07
C LEU A 627 -6.24 -24.58 -14.33
N ILE A 628 -6.15 -25.83 -14.80
CA ILE A 628 -6.88 -26.28 -15.98
C ILE A 628 -8.39 -26.29 -15.70
N GLY A 629 -8.81 -26.69 -14.49
CA GLY A 629 -10.20 -26.63 -14.07
C GLY A 629 -10.77 -25.20 -14.01
N LEU A 630 -9.94 -24.18 -13.81
CA LEU A 630 -10.37 -22.78 -13.90
C LEU A 630 -10.66 -22.38 -15.35
N LEU A 631 -9.88 -22.84 -16.32
CA LEU A 631 -10.17 -22.60 -17.75
C LEU A 631 -11.52 -23.20 -18.17
N ASP A 632 -11.87 -24.35 -17.62
CA ASP A 632 -13.17 -25.00 -17.86
C ASP A 632 -14.33 -24.24 -17.19
N LYS A 633 -14.17 -23.87 -15.91
CA LYS A 633 -15.23 -23.21 -15.13
C LYS A 633 -15.45 -21.73 -15.46
N GLN A 634 -14.38 -20.97 -15.72
CA GLN A 634 -14.40 -19.51 -15.87
C GLN A 634 -14.29 -19.05 -17.32
N GLY A 635 -13.96 -19.96 -18.24
CA GLY A 635 -13.74 -19.66 -19.64
C GLY A 635 -12.27 -19.39 -19.96
N ARG A 636 -12.01 -18.97 -21.20
CA ARG A 636 -10.65 -18.83 -21.76
C ARG A 636 -9.98 -17.54 -21.30
N ASP A 637 -9.49 -17.52 -20.06
CA ASP A 637 -8.68 -16.43 -19.51
C ASP A 637 -7.20 -16.59 -19.93
N PRO A 638 -6.61 -15.60 -20.65
CA PRO A 638 -5.20 -15.66 -21.02
C PRO A 638 -4.24 -15.69 -19.83
N ARG A 639 -4.59 -15.13 -18.67
CA ARG A 639 -3.74 -15.09 -17.48
C ARG A 639 -3.47 -16.48 -16.92
N VAL A 640 -4.44 -17.39 -16.99
CA VAL A 640 -4.24 -18.78 -16.57
C VAL A 640 -3.24 -19.50 -17.49
N LEU A 641 -3.25 -19.18 -18.78
CA LEU A 641 -2.26 -19.69 -19.74
C LEU A 641 -0.87 -19.10 -19.48
N GLU A 642 -0.77 -17.83 -19.07
CA GLU A 642 0.48 -17.20 -18.64
C GLU A 642 1.05 -17.90 -17.41
N VAL A 643 0.22 -18.22 -16.41
CA VAL A 643 0.67 -19.00 -15.23
C VAL A 643 1.14 -20.40 -15.65
N LEU A 644 0.40 -21.12 -16.51
CA LEU A 644 0.84 -22.42 -17.02
C LEU A 644 2.16 -22.35 -17.80
N TYR A 645 2.39 -21.25 -18.52
CA TYR A 645 3.67 -20.97 -19.18
C TYR A 645 4.79 -20.74 -18.16
N SER A 646 4.58 -19.90 -17.15
CA SER A 646 5.58 -19.61 -16.11
C SER A 646 5.93 -20.85 -15.28
N ILE A 647 5.00 -21.78 -15.07
CA ILE A 647 5.28 -23.06 -14.38
C ILE A 647 6.26 -23.96 -15.16
N CYS A 648 6.36 -23.79 -16.49
CA CYS A 648 7.23 -24.59 -17.35
C CYS A 648 8.67 -24.06 -17.42
N MET A 649 8.88 -22.79 -17.07
CA MET A 649 10.09 -22.02 -17.32
C MET A 649 10.64 -21.47 -16.01
N GLY A 650 11.81 -21.93 -15.60
CA GLY A 650 12.58 -21.30 -14.52
C GLY A 650 13.13 -19.94 -14.94
N ARG A 651 13.49 -19.14 -13.94
CA ARG A 651 13.91 -17.74 -14.09
C ARG A 651 15.08 -17.55 -15.05
N GLN A 652 16.01 -18.51 -15.06
CA GLN A 652 17.22 -18.50 -15.90
C GLN A 652 16.98 -19.11 -17.30
N GLY A 653 15.71 -19.39 -17.66
CA GLY A 653 15.34 -20.05 -18.91
C GLY A 653 15.48 -21.57 -18.89
N GLY A 654 15.64 -22.18 -17.70
CA GLY A 654 15.66 -23.64 -17.54
C GLY A 654 14.26 -24.24 -17.63
N ALA A 655 14.09 -25.37 -18.31
CA ALA A 655 12.79 -26.04 -18.44
C ALA A 655 12.51 -27.00 -17.27
N VAL A 656 11.32 -26.92 -16.67
CA VAL A 656 10.88 -27.85 -15.61
C VAL A 656 10.12 -29.03 -16.24
N ARG A 657 10.84 -30.11 -16.55
CA ARG A 657 10.30 -31.23 -17.35
C ARG A 657 9.08 -31.91 -16.72
N LEU A 658 9.08 -32.09 -15.40
CA LEU A 658 7.97 -32.72 -14.67
C LEU A 658 6.65 -31.97 -14.91
N ASN A 659 6.67 -30.64 -14.80
CA ASN A 659 5.48 -29.81 -14.96
C ASN A 659 4.98 -29.84 -16.42
N GLN A 660 5.90 -29.84 -17.39
CA GLN A 660 5.55 -29.97 -18.81
C GLN A 660 4.82 -31.28 -19.11
N ASP A 661 5.26 -32.39 -18.52
CA ASP A 661 4.63 -33.69 -18.71
C ASP A 661 3.24 -33.74 -18.06
N LEU A 662 3.08 -33.18 -16.86
CA LEU A 662 1.78 -33.08 -16.18
C LEU A 662 0.77 -32.21 -16.95
N ILE A 663 1.22 -31.08 -17.50
CA ILE A 663 0.38 -30.22 -18.34
C ILE A 663 -0.03 -30.95 -19.62
N TYR A 664 0.92 -31.65 -20.25
CA TYR A 664 0.66 -32.45 -21.46
C TYR A 664 -0.39 -33.53 -21.21
N GLU A 665 -0.26 -34.30 -20.13
CA GLU A 665 -1.19 -35.37 -19.76
C GLU A 665 -2.59 -34.83 -19.41
N SER A 666 -2.65 -33.65 -18.78
CA SER A 666 -3.92 -33.08 -18.32
C SER A 666 -4.71 -32.38 -19.43
N LEU A 667 -4.04 -31.81 -20.44
CA LEU A 667 -4.67 -30.93 -21.42
C LEU A 667 -5.05 -31.65 -22.74
N LEU A 668 -4.36 -32.73 -23.11
CA LEU A 668 -4.59 -33.45 -24.37
C LEU A 668 -5.81 -34.40 -24.46
N PRO A 669 -6.33 -35.04 -23.40
CA PRO A 669 -7.27 -36.15 -23.54
C PRO A 669 -8.56 -35.81 -24.31
N GLU A 670 -9.15 -34.62 -24.05
CA GLU A 670 -10.44 -34.23 -24.65
C GLU A 670 -10.33 -33.12 -25.70
N ARG A 671 -9.25 -32.32 -25.67
CA ARG A 671 -8.95 -31.19 -26.58
C ARG A 671 -10.09 -30.18 -26.73
N ASP A 672 -10.97 -30.10 -25.76
CA ASP A 672 -12.18 -29.29 -25.72
C ASP A 672 -11.93 -27.85 -25.25
N LEU A 673 -10.93 -27.66 -24.39
CA LEU A 673 -10.58 -26.34 -23.83
C LEU A 673 -9.88 -25.42 -24.84
N LEU A 674 -8.88 -25.93 -25.57
CA LEU A 674 -8.05 -25.15 -26.48
C LEU A 674 -8.62 -25.04 -27.90
N LEU A 675 -8.18 -24.01 -28.62
CA LEU A 675 -8.51 -23.84 -30.03
C LEU A 675 -7.75 -24.85 -30.88
N GLN A 676 -8.51 -25.63 -31.66
CA GLN A 676 -7.96 -26.55 -32.65
C GLN A 676 -8.13 -25.98 -34.06
N THR A 677 -7.18 -26.26 -34.94
CA THR A 677 -7.28 -25.95 -36.36
C THR A 677 -6.86 -27.14 -37.20
N LYS A 678 -7.43 -27.25 -38.41
CA LYS A 678 -7.14 -28.30 -39.36
C LYS A 678 -7.25 -27.70 -40.77
N LEU A 679 -6.38 -28.15 -41.67
CA LEU A 679 -6.53 -27.85 -43.09
C LEU A 679 -7.75 -28.61 -43.63
N VAL A 680 -8.73 -27.89 -44.17
CA VAL A 680 -9.98 -28.48 -44.72
C VAL A 680 -10.14 -28.07 -46.17
N ALA A 681 -10.57 -29.01 -47.03
CA ALA A 681 -10.90 -28.70 -48.41
C ALA A 681 -12.16 -27.82 -48.48
N GLN A 682 -12.19 -26.88 -49.43
CA GLN A 682 -13.40 -26.11 -49.69
C GLN A 682 -14.44 -26.97 -50.40
N SER A 683 -15.67 -26.95 -49.90
CA SER A 683 -16.82 -27.61 -50.51
C SER A 683 -17.70 -26.59 -51.22
N GLY A 684 -18.30 -27.03 -52.33
CA GLY A 684 -19.24 -26.25 -53.12
C GLY A 684 -20.48 -27.07 -53.42
N SER A 685 -21.66 -26.44 -53.41
CA SER A 685 -22.91 -27.09 -53.79
C SER A 685 -23.50 -26.41 -55.01
N MET A 686 -23.86 -27.22 -56.00
CA MET A 686 -24.55 -26.77 -57.19
C MET A 686 -25.96 -27.38 -57.21
N ARG A 687 -26.97 -26.55 -57.48
CA ARG A 687 -28.34 -27.01 -57.67
C ARG A 687 -28.83 -26.66 -59.07
N PRO A 688 -29.59 -27.54 -59.74
CA PRO A 688 -30.39 -27.14 -60.88
C PRO A 688 -31.50 -26.20 -60.42
N ASN A 689 -32.05 -25.38 -61.33
CA ASN A 689 -33.16 -24.49 -61.02
C ASN A 689 -34.51 -25.24 -61.00
N ILE A 690 -34.60 -26.28 -60.16
CA ILE A 690 -35.77 -27.17 -60.01
C ILE A 690 -36.22 -27.10 -58.56
N PHE A 691 -37.52 -26.87 -58.34
CA PHE A 691 -38.14 -26.81 -57.02
C PHE A 691 -39.35 -27.75 -56.97
N VAL A 692 -39.43 -28.54 -55.90
CA VAL A 692 -40.53 -29.49 -55.67
C VAL A 692 -41.12 -29.20 -54.29
N GLY A 693 -42.39 -28.78 -54.23
CA GLY A 693 -43.13 -28.53 -52.98
C GLY A 693 -44.57 -29.02 -53.02
N ILE A 694 -45.10 -29.45 -51.88
CA ILE A 694 -46.49 -29.90 -51.74
C ILE A 694 -47.27 -28.78 -51.06
N LYS A 695 -48.26 -28.21 -51.76
CA LYS A 695 -49.16 -27.18 -51.22
C LYS A 695 -50.62 -27.57 -51.48
N PRO A 696 -51.56 -27.33 -50.55
CA PRO A 696 -52.98 -27.56 -50.79
C PRO A 696 -53.43 -26.82 -52.05
N GLY A 697 -54.00 -27.56 -53.02
CA GLY A 697 -54.44 -27.02 -54.32
C GLY A 697 -53.36 -26.92 -55.41
N GLY A 698 -52.14 -27.39 -55.16
CA GLY A 698 -51.07 -27.46 -56.17
C GLY A 698 -51.29 -28.58 -57.19
N SER A 699 -51.01 -28.30 -58.46
CA SER A 699 -51.13 -29.26 -59.58
C SER A 699 -49.84 -30.02 -59.92
N MET A 700 -48.75 -29.75 -59.20
CA MET A 700 -47.46 -30.36 -59.46
C MET A 700 -47.44 -31.83 -59.01
N TYR A 701 -46.93 -32.71 -59.87
CA TYR A 701 -46.75 -34.12 -59.56
C TYR A 701 -45.75 -34.31 -58.40
N THR A 702 -46.07 -35.17 -57.44
CA THR A 702 -45.33 -35.26 -56.16
C THR A 702 -44.18 -36.26 -56.16
N LYS A 703 -44.07 -37.11 -57.19
CA LYS A 703 -43.00 -38.12 -57.28
C LYS A 703 -41.99 -37.71 -58.33
N TRP A 704 -40.78 -37.41 -57.88
CA TRP A 704 -39.64 -37.05 -58.71
C TRP A 704 -38.52 -38.04 -58.50
N TYR A 705 -37.70 -38.22 -59.53
CA TYR A 705 -36.45 -38.98 -59.45
C TYR A 705 -35.34 -38.18 -60.14
N PHE A 706 -34.10 -38.44 -59.74
CA PHE A 706 -32.92 -37.87 -60.37
C PHE A 706 -31.94 -39.01 -60.67
N GLU A 707 -31.23 -38.88 -61.78
CA GLU A 707 -30.10 -39.73 -62.13
C GLU A 707 -28.90 -38.80 -62.36
N VAL A 708 -27.79 -39.09 -61.70
CA VAL A 708 -26.55 -38.32 -61.81
C VAL A 708 -25.44 -39.30 -62.17
N PHE A 709 -24.76 -39.03 -63.29
CA PHE A 709 -23.62 -39.80 -63.75
C PHE A 709 -22.33 -39.14 -63.28
N ILE A 710 -21.42 -39.91 -62.69
CA ILE A 710 -20.11 -39.45 -62.22
C ILE A 710 -19.06 -40.16 -63.07
N ASP A 711 -18.43 -39.42 -63.99
CA ASP A 711 -17.47 -39.97 -64.96
C ASP A 711 -16.06 -40.08 -64.37
N ALA A 712 -15.64 -39.06 -63.59
CA ALA A 712 -14.35 -39.03 -62.93
C ALA A 712 -14.44 -38.33 -61.56
N LEU A 713 -13.67 -38.83 -60.60
CA LEU A 713 -13.49 -38.22 -59.28
C LEU A 713 -11.98 -38.13 -58.99
N GLU A 714 -11.44 -36.91 -59.03
CA GLU A 714 -10.00 -36.67 -58.89
C GLU A 714 -9.64 -36.18 -57.49
N ASN A 715 -8.64 -36.80 -56.87
CA ASN A 715 -8.09 -36.37 -55.58
C ASN A 715 -7.05 -35.27 -55.81
N ILE A 716 -7.46 -34.00 -55.66
CA ILE A 716 -6.58 -32.82 -55.87
C ILE A 716 -5.87 -32.43 -54.56
N SER A 717 -6.36 -32.90 -53.40
CA SER A 717 -5.85 -32.52 -52.07
C SER A 717 -5.38 -33.73 -51.24
N HIS A 718 -4.81 -33.46 -50.06
CA HIS A 718 -4.46 -34.49 -49.07
C HIS A 718 -5.69 -35.22 -48.48
N GLN A 719 -6.90 -34.70 -48.70
CA GLN A 719 -8.16 -35.34 -48.32
C GLN A 719 -8.76 -36.08 -49.53
N PRO A 720 -9.38 -37.26 -49.31
CA PRO A 720 -10.06 -37.97 -50.39
C PRO A 720 -11.18 -37.11 -50.97
N ALA A 721 -11.27 -37.05 -52.30
CA ALA A 721 -12.35 -36.39 -52.99
C ALA A 721 -13.65 -37.12 -52.65
N GLY A 722 -14.61 -36.34 -52.15
CA GLY A 722 -15.94 -36.81 -51.81
C GLY A 722 -16.97 -36.04 -52.61
N ILE A 723 -17.99 -36.74 -53.10
CA ILE A 723 -19.16 -36.14 -53.72
C ILE A 723 -20.40 -36.67 -53.02
N ARG A 724 -21.32 -35.76 -52.72
CA ARG A 724 -22.59 -36.05 -52.07
C ARG A 724 -23.73 -35.57 -52.96
N ILE A 725 -24.75 -36.40 -53.11
CA ILE A 725 -25.91 -36.10 -53.95
C ILE A 725 -27.17 -36.29 -53.13
N GLY A 726 -28.13 -35.36 -53.25
CA GLY A 726 -29.42 -35.52 -52.60
C GLY A 726 -30.26 -34.25 -52.67
N TRP A 727 -31.06 -34.02 -51.63
CA TRP A 727 -32.07 -32.96 -51.57
C TRP A 727 -31.76 -31.98 -50.45
N GLY A 728 -32.05 -30.69 -50.68
CA GLY A 728 -32.02 -29.65 -49.66
C GLY A 728 -33.33 -28.87 -49.67
N ASN A 729 -33.85 -28.54 -48.50
CA ASN A 729 -35.03 -27.70 -48.34
C ASN A 729 -34.62 -26.21 -48.42
N THR A 730 -35.37 -25.43 -49.19
CA THR A 730 -35.23 -23.97 -49.28
C THR A 730 -35.46 -23.25 -47.96
N ASP A 731 -36.14 -23.89 -47.00
CA ASP A 731 -36.45 -23.31 -45.69
C ASP A 731 -35.23 -23.17 -44.77
N GLY A 732 -34.10 -23.83 -45.07
CA GLY A 732 -32.92 -23.74 -44.20
C GLY A 732 -31.58 -24.19 -44.78
N TYR A 733 -31.55 -24.94 -45.88
CA TYR A 733 -30.28 -25.34 -46.50
C TYR A 733 -29.63 -24.14 -47.21
N THR A 734 -28.56 -23.61 -46.63
CA THR A 734 -27.82 -22.45 -47.14
C THR A 734 -26.34 -22.80 -47.28
N PRO A 735 -25.88 -23.34 -48.43
CA PRO A 735 -24.48 -23.69 -48.60
C PRO A 735 -23.59 -22.44 -48.63
N HIS A 736 -22.53 -22.43 -47.83
CA HIS A 736 -21.49 -21.41 -47.86
C HIS A 736 -20.12 -22.07 -47.66
N PRO A 737 -19.07 -21.61 -48.36
CA PRO A 737 -17.76 -22.25 -48.36
C PRO A 737 -16.92 -21.97 -47.09
N VAL A 738 -17.52 -21.37 -46.06
CA VAL A 738 -16.89 -20.94 -44.80
C VAL A 738 -17.36 -21.83 -43.66
N GLY A 739 -16.72 -21.77 -42.48
CA GLY A 739 -16.96 -22.69 -41.36
C GLY A 739 -18.44 -22.91 -41.00
N GLY A 740 -18.85 -24.18 -41.04
CA GLY A 740 -20.14 -24.68 -40.57
C GLY A 740 -20.07 -25.38 -39.21
N PRO A 741 -21.08 -26.19 -38.85
CA PRO A 741 -21.16 -26.93 -37.57
C PRO A 741 -20.05 -27.96 -37.32
N GLY A 742 -19.19 -28.20 -38.31
CA GLY A 742 -18.04 -29.09 -38.22
C GLY A 742 -16.86 -28.53 -39.02
N TRP A 743 -15.96 -29.41 -39.46
CA TRP A 743 -14.82 -29.00 -40.27
C TRP A 743 -15.24 -28.70 -41.72
N GLY A 744 -15.14 -27.43 -42.14
CA GLY A 744 -15.40 -26.99 -43.52
C GLY A 744 -16.74 -26.31 -43.73
N GLY A 745 -17.10 -26.07 -45.00
CA GLY A 745 -18.36 -25.43 -45.38
C GLY A 745 -19.57 -26.35 -45.29
N ILE A 746 -20.74 -25.77 -45.03
CA ILE A 746 -22.01 -26.52 -44.97
C ILE A 746 -22.28 -27.13 -46.35
N SER A 747 -22.28 -28.46 -46.40
CA SER A 747 -22.54 -29.26 -47.59
C SER A 747 -23.85 -30.03 -47.44
N LEU A 748 -24.32 -30.64 -48.53
CA LEU A 748 -25.51 -31.49 -48.51
C LEU A 748 -25.36 -32.64 -47.49
N GLY A 749 -26.34 -32.75 -46.59
CA GLY A 749 -26.40 -33.74 -45.52
C GLY A 749 -25.72 -33.32 -44.20
N ASP A 750 -25.19 -32.09 -44.10
CA ASP A 750 -24.54 -31.59 -42.88
C ASP A 750 -25.52 -30.95 -41.88
N ASP A 751 -26.73 -30.61 -42.32
CA ASP A 751 -27.78 -30.02 -41.48
C ASP A 751 -29.06 -30.87 -41.47
N PHE A 752 -30.08 -30.41 -40.73
CA PHE A 752 -31.39 -31.05 -40.70
C PHE A 752 -32.29 -30.67 -41.89
N TYR A 753 -31.83 -29.75 -42.76
CA TYR A 753 -32.56 -29.28 -43.94
C TYR A 753 -32.13 -29.98 -45.22
N SER A 754 -31.09 -30.81 -45.16
CA SER A 754 -30.55 -31.53 -46.31
C SER A 754 -30.30 -33.00 -46.01
N PHE A 755 -30.44 -33.80 -47.06
CA PHE A 755 -30.25 -35.25 -47.05
C PHE A 755 -29.37 -35.62 -48.23
N ALA A 756 -28.34 -36.42 -47.99
CA ALA A 756 -27.41 -36.81 -49.04
C ALA A 756 -27.01 -38.28 -48.98
N PHE A 757 -26.46 -38.75 -50.09
CA PHE A 757 -25.84 -40.05 -50.23
C PHE A 757 -24.49 -39.90 -50.93
N ASP A 758 -23.45 -40.58 -50.43
CA ASP A 758 -22.08 -40.53 -50.96
C ASP A 758 -21.66 -41.83 -51.69
N GLY A 759 -22.59 -42.78 -51.85
CA GLY A 759 -22.32 -44.11 -52.40
C GLY A 759 -22.31 -45.22 -51.34
N GLN A 760 -22.11 -44.88 -50.05
CA GLN A 760 -22.05 -45.86 -48.96
C GLN A 760 -22.94 -45.47 -47.77
N ASN A 761 -23.06 -44.17 -47.48
CA ASN A 761 -23.69 -43.63 -46.30
C ASN A 761 -24.81 -42.65 -46.66
N LEU A 762 -25.89 -42.70 -45.88
CA LEU A 762 -26.92 -41.67 -45.83
C LEU A 762 -26.48 -40.60 -44.83
N TRP A 763 -26.48 -39.35 -45.27
CA TRP A 763 -26.04 -38.18 -44.53
C TRP A 763 -27.21 -37.27 -44.19
N THR A 764 -27.30 -36.89 -42.92
CA THR A 764 -28.18 -35.82 -42.41
C THR A 764 -27.64 -35.34 -41.05
N GLY A 765 -27.73 -34.04 -40.77
CA GLY A 765 -27.20 -33.44 -39.53
C GLY A 765 -25.71 -33.73 -39.29
N GLY A 766 -24.92 -33.89 -40.34
CA GLY A 766 -23.48 -34.18 -40.28
C GLY A 766 -23.15 -35.60 -39.85
N LYS A 767 -24.15 -36.47 -39.69
CA LYS A 767 -23.96 -37.88 -39.30
C LYS A 767 -24.10 -38.80 -40.51
N ALA A 768 -23.14 -39.70 -40.67
CA ALA A 768 -23.18 -40.77 -41.66
C ALA A 768 -23.85 -42.01 -41.07
N LYS A 769 -24.83 -42.57 -41.78
CA LYS A 769 -25.39 -43.89 -41.50
C LYS A 769 -25.18 -44.81 -42.70
N GLN A 770 -24.47 -45.91 -42.50
CA GLN A 770 -24.21 -46.87 -43.56
C GLN A 770 -25.53 -47.39 -44.16
N ALA A 771 -25.64 -47.33 -45.48
CA ALA A 771 -26.78 -47.85 -46.20
C ALA A 771 -26.76 -49.39 -46.15
N LEU A 772 -27.91 -50.00 -45.86
CA LEU A 772 -28.06 -51.44 -45.88
C LEU A 772 -28.24 -51.91 -47.32
N PHE A 773 -27.23 -52.60 -47.85
CA PHE A 773 -27.34 -53.29 -49.13
C PHE A 773 -28.00 -54.66 -48.92
N PRO A 774 -29.02 -55.04 -49.71
CA PRO A 774 -29.58 -56.38 -49.65
C PRO A 774 -28.51 -57.44 -49.95
N PRO A 775 -28.40 -58.55 -49.19
CA PRO A 775 -27.48 -59.63 -49.52
C PRO A 775 -27.97 -60.31 -50.81
N GLY A 776 -27.36 -59.96 -51.94
CA GLY A 776 -27.72 -60.55 -53.23
C GLY A 776 -27.29 -59.77 -54.48
N THR A 777 -26.98 -58.47 -54.38
CA THR A 777 -26.43 -57.70 -55.51
C THR A 777 -24.93 -57.51 -55.37
N GLY A 778 -24.20 -58.63 -55.27
CA GLY A 778 -22.75 -58.68 -55.46
C GLY A 778 -22.39 -58.45 -56.93
N GLY A 779 -22.56 -57.23 -57.42
CA GLY A 779 -21.98 -56.76 -58.68
C GLY A 779 -20.64 -56.11 -58.38
N LYS A 780 -19.55 -56.88 -58.54
CA LYS A 780 -18.13 -56.48 -58.54
C LYS A 780 -17.85 -54.98 -58.32
N ILE A 781 -17.60 -54.58 -57.08
CA ILE A 781 -16.74 -53.43 -56.80
C ILE A 781 -15.32 -53.92 -57.08
N ALA A 782 -14.84 -53.62 -58.29
CA ALA A 782 -13.42 -53.78 -58.60
C ALA A 782 -12.66 -52.68 -57.86
N ASN A 783 -11.69 -53.07 -57.03
CA ASN A 783 -10.67 -52.16 -56.53
C ASN A 783 -10.03 -51.41 -57.71
N ARG A 784 -10.25 -50.10 -57.77
CA ARG A 784 -9.31 -49.12 -58.30
C ARG A 784 -9.35 -47.89 -57.42
#